data_AF-A0A822DSG1-F1
#
_entry.id   AF-A0A822DSG1-F1
#
_cell.length_a   1.000
_cell.length_b   1.000
_cell.length_c   1.000
_cell.angle_alpha   90.00
_cell.angle_beta   90.00
_cell.angle_gamma   90.00
#
_symmetry.space_group_name_H-M   'P 1'
#
loop_
_entity.id
_entity.type
_entity.pdbx_description
1 polymer ?
#
loop_
_entity_poly.entity_id
_entity_poly.type
_entity_poly.pdbx_seq_one_letter_code
_entity_poly.pdbx_strand_id
1 'polypeptide(L)'
;KRSNDKLFQTLPELIPISYQGSKNCTSQNIMKLFERADKYLNIETNNSILPVIVFDEIGLAELSSHNPLKVLHEKLEIETCQYGFVGLSNWQLDAAKMNRVLYLACTDPDVNDLQLTAEIISSSLVSNSNRTDSIASSVNYFGLRDFYSLIKGVVNDLIHSTNYDESNSIVQRQIEINFGDIFDGSKFLWQRFCQYTNQEYLLEKETPLKLDQIIDRSLSLGNSRYLMLIGDSESAFDYVERYINRKQQSIRTLIGSSLIDDLVGGTTYNEQYNRRVLMDIILHAETSVTLIMRRMDNIYANHDLFNQNFDISGDLPECDPPFLSRFEKHLIDIESLIHPCHLTITSNLLQWIDKLVSFSSSKKFPQAKHLFVDYSPDYICHLVMDAFEDLQISENDIDNYTDTSKFNDDNSVQLLIEQYYNIHNQLSFSHLIDHALSQSNISNQVIYTYTQIYEKLEYLDNNDSVVEIKIGNLKSEFELRQRINEHYRSCTAHLLLIRVDYHHQDKHILLLKYLILNERRQTSDHGIWLVFHLERHLMHEMRSDVLFNRWPSVMIDNLNQHRILPWNVLFSPSYHHLLLHTNLSLSHTDFCELIIQCFKRVRYTVVCRNKENLINDRCGSIINLLIAKNIDTESFQSLIKNRLLELIRTVDLTCLHSEFTDWRFDFLTNATIIGSCRSIDDALKILILRFYCNCFLMLLSQMETSSLIDSYLCLMSVKNENIYENLKSIWYDSLKLTFEKHEETMKIIDTIEIPIIFDLHLPRARFEHENIDRISEMCKQYNDLPHDKLLYFAMEKLRNTCVYGKNIERILENSELFEHYFYDRLVLVLDELQIDHLSVLFVQSLLTSNPNLTIEDKLKHFLIYYDELIELLNLFDIGFRLIEEAK
;
A
#
# COMPACT_ATOMS: atom_id res chain seq x y z
N LYS A 1 -52.79 -10.64 -42.46
CA LYS A 1 -52.36 -11.56 -41.38
C LYS A 1 -51.09 -12.26 -41.82
N ARG A 2 -50.08 -12.35 -40.94
CA ARG A 2 -48.67 -12.63 -41.28
C ARG A 2 -48.23 -14.10 -41.21
N SER A 3 -49.07 -15.01 -40.71
CA SER A 3 -48.72 -16.44 -40.59
C SER A 3 -48.83 -17.20 -41.92
N ASN A 4 -47.94 -18.16 -42.14
CA ASN A 4 -47.95 -19.05 -43.32
C ASN A 4 -49.01 -20.17 -43.22
N ASP A 5 -49.56 -20.42 -42.03
CA ASP A 5 -50.58 -21.45 -41.79
C ASP A 5 -51.99 -20.88 -41.93
N LYS A 6 -52.84 -21.57 -42.69
CA LYS A 6 -54.25 -21.18 -42.92
C LYS A 6 -55.08 -21.17 -41.63
N LEU A 7 -54.81 -22.05 -40.67
CA LEU A 7 -55.50 -22.08 -39.38
C LEU A 7 -55.19 -20.82 -38.57
N PHE A 8 -53.92 -20.45 -38.42
CA PHE A 8 -53.51 -19.27 -37.65
C PHE A 8 -53.94 -17.96 -38.32
N GLN A 9 -54.16 -17.94 -39.64
CA GLN A 9 -54.79 -16.81 -40.32
C GLN A 9 -56.27 -16.61 -39.92
N THR A 10 -56.95 -17.58 -39.31
CA THR A 10 -58.32 -17.38 -38.80
C THR A 10 -58.36 -16.66 -37.45
N LEU A 11 -57.27 -16.70 -36.68
CA LEU A 11 -57.15 -16.18 -35.31
C LEU A 11 -56.65 -14.72 -35.25
N PRO A 12 -56.84 -13.98 -34.14
CA PRO A 12 -56.28 -12.65 -33.96
C PRO A 12 -54.73 -12.69 -33.96
N GLU A 13 -54.11 -11.59 -34.39
CA GLU A 13 -52.65 -11.44 -34.31
C GLU A 13 -52.25 -11.15 -32.85
N LEU A 14 -51.32 -11.94 -32.32
CA LEU A 14 -50.84 -11.78 -30.95
C LEU A 14 -49.69 -10.77 -30.91
N ILE A 15 -49.78 -9.76 -30.05
CA ILE A 15 -48.66 -8.86 -29.76
C ILE A 15 -48.11 -9.20 -28.38
N PRO A 16 -46.94 -9.87 -28.28
CA PRO A 16 -46.33 -10.16 -26.99
C PRO A 16 -45.79 -8.88 -26.36
N ILE A 17 -46.08 -8.69 -25.08
CA ILE A 17 -45.54 -7.64 -24.21
C ILE A 17 -44.83 -8.35 -23.07
N SER A 18 -43.53 -8.57 -23.25
CA SER A 18 -42.72 -9.29 -22.27
C SER A 18 -42.37 -8.44 -21.06
N TYR A 19 -42.31 -9.07 -19.90
CA TYR A 19 -41.88 -8.49 -18.64
C TYR A 19 -41.17 -9.53 -17.78
N GLN A 20 -40.02 -9.17 -17.23
CA GLN A 20 -39.24 -10.04 -16.35
C GLN A 20 -39.58 -9.77 -14.88
N GLY A 21 -39.92 -10.82 -14.14
CA GLY A 21 -40.06 -10.79 -12.69
C GLY A 21 -38.71 -10.68 -11.98
N SER A 22 -38.71 -9.97 -10.86
CA SER A 22 -37.52 -9.79 -10.01
C SER A 22 -37.92 -9.60 -8.56
N LYS A 23 -37.01 -9.85 -7.61
CA LYS A 23 -37.23 -9.60 -6.17
C LYS A 23 -37.51 -8.12 -5.84
N ASN A 24 -37.14 -7.19 -6.73
CA ASN A 24 -37.38 -5.74 -6.59
C ASN A 24 -38.63 -5.25 -7.34
N CYS A 25 -39.45 -6.16 -7.89
CA CYS A 25 -40.65 -5.78 -8.63
C CYS A 25 -41.65 -5.03 -7.74
N THR A 26 -42.23 -3.94 -8.27
CA THR A 26 -43.27 -3.17 -7.59
C THR A 26 -44.60 -3.25 -8.33
N SER A 27 -45.70 -2.99 -7.61
CA SER A 27 -47.03 -2.89 -8.21
C SER A 27 -47.09 -1.83 -9.33
N GLN A 28 -46.33 -0.74 -9.20
CA GLN A 28 -46.27 0.33 -10.20
C GLN A 28 -45.62 -0.14 -11.52
N ASN A 29 -44.58 -0.98 -11.44
CA ASN A 29 -43.93 -1.53 -12.63
C ASN A 29 -44.91 -2.39 -13.43
N ILE A 30 -45.70 -3.22 -12.75
CA ILE A 30 -46.74 -4.06 -13.36
C ILE A 30 -47.87 -3.20 -13.92
N MET A 31 -48.29 -2.14 -13.23
CA MET A 31 -49.32 -1.23 -13.77
C MET A 31 -48.88 -0.57 -15.09
N LYS A 32 -47.62 -0.11 -15.19
CA LYS A 32 -47.06 0.43 -16.45
C LYS A 32 -47.05 -0.60 -17.59
N LEU A 33 -46.93 -1.89 -17.27
CA LEU A 33 -47.01 -2.98 -18.24
C LEU A 33 -48.44 -3.08 -18.83
N PHE A 34 -49.46 -3.04 -17.98
CA PHE A 34 -50.85 -3.01 -18.42
C PHE A 34 -51.18 -1.73 -19.19
N GLU A 35 -50.68 -0.57 -18.77
CA GLU A 35 -50.84 0.68 -19.53
C GLU A 35 -50.19 0.62 -20.92
N ARG A 36 -49.08 -0.11 -21.08
CA ARG A 36 -48.50 -0.40 -22.40
C ARG A 36 -49.43 -1.29 -23.23
N ALA A 37 -50.06 -2.28 -22.62
CA ALA A 37 -51.03 -3.14 -23.29
C ALA A 37 -52.29 -2.38 -23.72
N ASP A 38 -52.81 -1.50 -22.86
CA ASP A 38 -53.92 -0.57 -23.16
C ASP A 38 -53.64 0.25 -24.43
N LYS A 39 -52.41 0.73 -24.61
CA LYS A 39 -52.03 1.51 -25.81
C LYS A 39 -52.22 0.71 -27.10
N TYR A 40 -51.90 -0.59 -27.10
CA TYR A 40 -52.10 -1.42 -28.29
C TYR A 40 -53.57 -1.70 -28.58
N LEU A 41 -54.40 -1.90 -27.55
CA LEU A 41 -55.85 -2.04 -27.71
C LEU A 41 -56.48 -0.76 -28.28
N ASN A 42 -56.01 0.41 -27.85
CA ASN A 42 -56.58 1.70 -28.25
C ASN A 42 -56.16 2.15 -29.67
N ILE A 43 -55.15 1.51 -30.28
CA ILE A 43 -54.66 1.86 -31.63
C ILE A 43 -55.49 1.21 -32.74
N GLU A 44 -56.14 0.07 -32.50
CA GLU A 44 -56.96 -0.62 -33.52
C GLU A 44 -58.42 -0.84 -33.08
N THR A 45 -59.37 -0.36 -33.88
CA THR A 45 -60.82 -0.45 -33.60
C THR A 45 -61.48 -1.77 -34.04
N ASN A 46 -60.74 -2.70 -34.68
CA ASN A 46 -61.31 -3.85 -35.41
C ASN A 46 -61.08 -5.24 -34.77
N ASN A 47 -60.68 -5.33 -33.49
CA ASN A 47 -60.42 -6.61 -32.78
C ASN A 47 -59.48 -7.59 -33.53
N SER A 48 -58.63 -7.08 -34.43
CA SER A 48 -57.68 -7.87 -35.22
C SER A 48 -56.44 -8.28 -34.43
N ILE A 49 -56.16 -7.58 -33.34
CA ILE A 49 -54.95 -7.72 -32.52
C ILE A 49 -55.35 -8.03 -31.07
N LEU A 50 -54.62 -8.95 -30.44
CA LEU A 50 -54.71 -9.26 -29.03
C LEU A 50 -53.34 -9.05 -28.37
N PRO A 51 -53.18 -8.06 -27.49
CA PRO A 51 -51.98 -7.92 -26.67
C PRO A 51 -51.90 -9.06 -25.66
N VAL A 52 -50.75 -9.71 -25.59
CA VAL A 52 -50.48 -10.82 -24.67
C VAL A 52 -49.32 -10.42 -23.77
N ILE A 53 -49.59 -10.26 -22.48
CA ILE A 53 -48.56 -10.03 -21.48
C ILE A 53 -47.87 -11.36 -21.21
N VAL A 54 -46.55 -11.41 -21.44
CA VAL A 54 -45.70 -12.56 -21.14
C VAL A 54 -44.84 -12.18 -19.94
N PHE A 55 -45.21 -12.68 -18.76
CA PHE A 55 -44.55 -12.41 -17.49
C PHE A 55 -43.59 -13.55 -17.19
N ASP A 56 -42.32 -13.37 -17.55
CA ASP A 56 -41.27 -14.36 -17.29
C ASP A 56 -40.76 -14.25 -15.85
N GLU A 57 -40.31 -15.36 -15.26
CA GLU A 57 -39.89 -15.48 -13.86
C GLU A 57 -40.86 -14.83 -12.84
N ILE A 58 -42.17 -15.00 -13.04
CA ILE A 58 -43.19 -14.40 -12.16
C ILE A 58 -43.04 -14.87 -10.69
N GLY A 59 -42.48 -16.05 -10.45
CA GLY A 59 -42.15 -16.56 -9.12
C GLY A 59 -41.12 -15.71 -8.35
N LEU A 60 -40.18 -15.04 -9.04
CA LEU A 60 -39.24 -14.13 -8.38
C LEU A 60 -39.94 -12.86 -7.88
N ALA A 61 -40.97 -12.40 -8.58
CA ALA A 61 -41.78 -11.26 -8.16
C ALA A 61 -42.68 -11.59 -6.96
N GLU A 62 -43.03 -12.87 -6.75
CA GLU A 62 -43.73 -13.34 -5.55
C GLU A 62 -42.86 -13.20 -4.30
N LEU A 63 -41.55 -13.41 -4.41
CA LEU A 63 -40.58 -13.26 -3.33
C LEU A 63 -40.28 -11.79 -2.99
N SER A 64 -40.87 -10.83 -3.69
CA SER A 64 -40.64 -9.41 -3.46
C SER A 64 -41.32 -8.91 -2.18
N SER A 65 -40.60 -8.10 -1.39
CA SER A 65 -41.14 -7.42 -0.20
C SER A 65 -42.29 -6.44 -0.52
N HIS A 66 -42.45 -6.04 -1.78
CA HIS A 66 -43.47 -5.10 -2.23
C HIS A 66 -44.82 -5.76 -2.60
N ASN A 67 -44.94 -7.09 -2.53
CA ASN A 67 -46.13 -7.84 -2.91
C ASN A 67 -46.75 -7.39 -4.26
N PRO A 68 -45.95 -7.31 -5.34
CA PRO A 68 -46.34 -6.65 -6.59
C PRO A 68 -47.48 -7.37 -7.32
N LEU A 69 -47.57 -8.70 -7.17
CA LEU A 69 -48.55 -9.53 -7.89
C LEU A 69 -50.00 -9.33 -7.42
N LYS A 70 -50.24 -8.57 -6.35
CA LYS A 70 -51.60 -8.21 -5.91
C LYS A 70 -52.40 -7.48 -7.00
N VAL A 71 -51.72 -6.72 -7.86
CA VAL A 71 -52.33 -6.00 -9.00
C VAL A 71 -53.04 -6.96 -9.97
N LEU A 72 -52.54 -8.19 -10.10
CA LEU A 72 -53.12 -9.19 -11.00
C LEU A 72 -54.54 -9.59 -10.60
N HIS A 73 -54.91 -9.46 -9.32
CA HIS A 73 -56.26 -9.79 -8.87
C HIS A 73 -57.32 -8.93 -9.57
N GLU A 74 -57.08 -7.63 -9.74
CA GLU A 74 -58.03 -6.74 -10.41
C GLU A 74 -57.96 -6.86 -11.94
N LYS A 75 -56.75 -7.02 -12.48
CA LYS A 75 -56.49 -6.98 -13.92
C LYS A 75 -56.84 -8.28 -14.66
N LEU A 76 -56.85 -9.41 -13.97
CA LEU A 76 -57.12 -10.74 -14.55
C LEU A 76 -58.48 -11.32 -14.14
N GLU A 77 -59.39 -10.52 -13.56
CA GLU A 77 -60.78 -10.98 -13.37
C GLU A 77 -61.45 -11.26 -14.72
N ILE A 78 -62.21 -12.35 -14.79
CA ILE A 78 -62.80 -12.85 -16.05
C ILE A 78 -63.69 -11.78 -16.71
N GLU A 79 -64.38 -10.96 -15.92
CA GLU A 79 -65.30 -9.93 -16.41
C GLU A 79 -64.57 -8.69 -16.97
N THR A 80 -63.33 -8.45 -16.54
CA THR A 80 -62.57 -7.22 -16.86
C THR A 80 -61.32 -7.48 -17.69
N CYS A 81 -60.92 -8.73 -17.88
CA CYS A 81 -59.71 -9.11 -18.59
C CYS A 81 -59.83 -8.82 -20.10
N GLN A 82 -58.96 -7.94 -20.60
CA GLN A 82 -58.91 -7.51 -22.01
C GLN A 82 -57.65 -8.00 -22.72
N TYR A 83 -56.81 -8.79 -22.04
CA TYR A 83 -55.46 -9.15 -22.46
C TYR A 83 -55.27 -10.66 -22.44
N GLY A 84 -54.39 -11.18 -23.29
CA GLY A 84 -53.76 -12.46 -22.99
C GLY A 84 -52.78 -12.28 -21.83
N PHE A 85 -52.68 -13.27 -20.95
CA PHE A 85 -51.66 -13.28 -19.88
C PHE A 85 -51.03 -14.67 -19.80
N VAL A 86 -49.71 -14.72 -19.87
CA VAL A 86 -48.90 -15.93 -19.72
C VAL A 86 -47.85 -15.65 -18.65
N GLY A 87 -47.88 -16.38 -17.55
CA GLY A 87 -46.84 -16.33 -16.52
C GLY A 87 -45.94 -17.56 -16.63
N LEU A 88 -44.63 -17.36 -16.75
CA LEU A 88 -43.63 -18.42 -16.72
C LEU A 88 -42.87 -18.35 -15.40
N SER A 89 -42.67 -19.50 -14.76
CA SER A 89 -42.01 -19.55 -13.46
C SER A 89 -41.36 -20.89 -13.22
N ASN A 90 -40.13 -20.86 -12.70
CA ASN A 90 -39.48 -22.03 -12.14
C ASN A 90 -39.96 -22.33 -10.70
N TRP A 91 -40.66 -21.39 -10.07
CA TRP A 91 -41.17 -21.49 -8.70
C TRP A 91 -42.69 -21.55 -8.67
N GLN A 92 -43.25 -22.34 -7.76
CA GLN A 92 -44.69 -22.38 -7.56
C GLN A 92 -45.19 -21.07 -6.96
N LEU A 93 -46.29 -20.53 -7.51
CA LEU A 93 -46.98 -19.34 -7.00
C LEU A 93 -47.99 -19.73 -5.91
N ASP A 94 -48.50 -18.74 -5.17
CA ASP A 94 -49.58 -18.98 -4.21
C ASP A 94 -50.89 -19.40 -4.91
N ALA A 95 -51.72 -20.16 -4.20
CA ALA A 95 -52.99 -20.65 -4.74
C ALA A 95 -53.98 -19.50 -5.06
N ALA A 96 -53.91 -18.39 -4.34
CA ALA A 96 -54.83 -17.26 -4.49
C ALA A 96 -54.65 -16.54 -5.84
N LYS A 97 -53.42 -16.49 -6.36
CA LYS A 97 -53.07 -15.94 -7.68
C LYS A 97 -53.29 -16.98 -8.78
N MET A 98 -53.00 -18.25 -8.52
CA MET A 98 -53.18 -19.33 -9.50
C MET A 98 -54.66 -19.60 -9.85
N ASN A 99 -55.60 -19.35 -8.95
CA ASN A 99 -57.04 -19.60 -9.21
C ASN A 99 -57.64 -18.82 -10.41
N ARG A 100 -56.94 -17.80 -10.92
CA ARG A 100 -57.38 -16.98 -12.06
C ARG A 100 -56.74 -17.37 -13.39
N VAL A 101 -55.79 -18.29 -13.37
CA VAL A 101 -55.02 -18.71 -14.54
C VAL A 101 -55.10 -20.23 -14.71
N LEU A 102 -54.93 -20.69 -15.94
CA LEU A 102 -54.71 -22.12 -16.19
C LEU A 102 -53.28 -22.45 -15.76
N TYR A 103 -53.14 -23.16 -14.64
CA TYR A 103 -51.84 -23.64 -14.17
C TYR A 103 -51.43 -24.91 -14.92
N LEU A 104 -50.29 -24.85 -15.59
CA LEU A 104 -49.64 -26.00 -16.21
C LEU A 104 -48.33 -26.27 -15.48
N ALA A 105 -48.23 -27.41 -14.79
CA ALA A 105 -46.97 -27.88 -14.24
C ALA A 105 -46.24 -28.72 -15.28
N CYS A 106 -45.03 -28.31 -15.65
CA CYS A 106 -44.10 -29.13 -16.42
C CYS A 106 -43.13 -29.78 -15.44
N THR A 107 -43.33 -31.07 -15.16
CA THR A 107 -42.43 -31.84 -14.29
C THR A 107 -41.14 -32.20 -15.03
N ASP A 108 -40.12 -32.61 -14.28
CA ASP A 108 -38.90 -33.14 -14.87
C ASP A 108 -39.23 -34.36 -15.76
N PRO A 109 -38.61 -34.47 -16.95
CA PRO A 109 -38.84 -35.57 -17.88
C PRO A 109 -38.34 -36.88 -17.28
N ASP A 110 -39.08 -37.96 -17.54
CA ASP A 110 -38.62 -39.29 -17.17
C ASP A 110 -37.58 -39.84 -18.17
N VAL A 111 -37.09 -41.06 -17.93
CA VAL A 111 -36.09 -41.68 -18.81
C VAL A 111 -36.61 -41.89 -20.24
N ASN A 112 -37.90 -42.19 -20.41
CA ASN A 112 -38.51 -42.38 -21.72
C ASN A 112 -38.64 -41.04 -22.46
N ASP A 113 -39.01 -39.98 -21.74
CA ASP A 113 -39.07 -38.62 -22.28
C ASP A 113 -37.69 -38.15 -22.74
N LEU A 114 -36.63 -38.42 -21.96
CA LEU A 114 -35.24 -38.10 -22.32
C LEU A 114 -34.79 -38.89 -23.55
N GLN A 115 -35.14 -40.19 -23.64
CA GLN A 115 -34.86 -41.01 -24.82
C GLN A 115 -35.55 -40.45 -26.07
N LEU A 116 -36.86 -40.21 -25.99
CA LEU A 116 -37.63 -39.66 -27.10
C LEU A 116 -37.08 -38.29 -27.53
N THR A 117 -36.70 -37.46 -26.58
CA THR A 117 -36.09 -36.15 -26.87
C THR A 117 -34.76 -36.30 -27.59
N ALA A 118 -33.90 -37.23 -27.14
CA ALA A 118 -32.63 -37.50 -27.80
C ALA A 118 -32.83 -38.04 -29.24
N GLU A 119 -33.78 -38.93 -29.46
CA GLU A 119 -34.13 -39.45 -30.78
C GLU A 119 -34.64 -38.34 -31.72
N ILE A 120 -35.50 -37.45 -31.23
CA ILE A 120 -36.02 -36.32 -32.01
C ILE A 120 -34.91 -35.33 -32.37
N ILE A 121 -34.05 -34.97 -31.40
CA ILE A 121 -32.91 -34.08 -31.67
C ILE A 121 -31.99 -34.70 -32.73
N SER A 122 -31.68 -35.99 -32.59
CA SER A 122 -30.77 -36.70 -33.50
C SER A 122 -31.34 -36.83 -34.90
N SER A 123 -32.63 -37.17 -35.03
CA SER A 123 -33.32 -37.25 -36.32
C SER A 123 -33.50 -35.89 -36.99
N SER A 124 -33.57 -34.80 -36.22
CA SER A 124 -33.63 -33.44 -36.78
C SER A 124 -32.30 -32.98 -37.37
N LEU A 125 -31.17 -33.46 -36.84
CA LEU A 125 -29.83 -33.11 -37.30
C LEU A 125 -29.32 -34.03 -38.42
N VAL A 126 -29.76 -35.29 -38.42
CA VAL A 126 -29.36 -36.29 -39.41
C VAL A 126 -30.56 -36.63 -40.28
N SER A 127 -30.54 -36.24 -41.56
CA SER A 127 -31.63 -36.57 -42.50
C SER A 127 -31.75 -38.06 -42.87
N ASN A 128 -31.10 -38.99 -42.14
CA ASN A 128 -31.31 -40.46 -42.11
C ASN A 128 -30.18 -41.15 -41.30
N SER A 129 -30.37 -41.48 -40.01
CA SER A 129 -29.80 -42.70 -39.39
C SER A 129 -30.25 -42.92 -37.93
N ASN A 130 -30.55 -44.18 -37.60
CA ASN A 130 -31.01 -44.66 -36.29
C ASN A 130 -29.85 -44.97 -35.33
N ARG A 131 -29.30 -44.01 -34.57
CA ARG A 131 -28.29 -44.30 -33.52
C ARG A 131 -28.24 -43.27 -32.39
N THR A 132 -29.01 -43.44 -31.31
CA THR A 132 -28.81 -42.66 -30.05
C THR A 132 -29.30 -43.33 -28.74
N ASP A 133 -29.56 -44.63 -28.71
CA ASP A 133 -30.34 -45.24 -27.62
C ASP A 133 -29.59 -45.37 -26.26
N SER A 134 -28.27 -45.18 -26.21
CA SER A 134 -27.44 -45.54 -25.04
C SER A 134 -27.01 -44.40 -24.11
N ILE A 135 -27.39 -43.14 -24.35
CA ILE A 135 -26.90 -41.97 -23.58
C ILE A 135 -27.94 -41.45 -22.56
N ALA A 136 -29.24 -41.71 -22.78
CA ALA A 136 -30.32 -41.08 -22.03
C ALA A 136 -30.50 -41.55 -20.57
N SER A 137 -29.96 -42.71 -20.18
CA SER A 137 -30.25 -43.34 -18.88
C SER A 137 -29.36 -42.87 -17.71
N SER A 138 -28.34 -42.04 -17.95
CA SER A 138 -27.35 -41.65 -16.94
C SER A 138 -27.44 -40.20 -16.43
N VAL A 139 -28.38 -39.37 -16.91
CA VAL A 139 -28.31 -37.89 -16.81
C VAL A 139 -29.25 -37.28 -15.74
N ASN A 140 -29.81 -38.08 -14.82
CA ASN A 140 -30.81 -37.63 -13.83
C ASN A 140 -30.35 -36.58 -12.78
N TYR A 141 -29.13 -36.03 -12.85
CA TYR A 141 -28.57 -35.12 -11.86
C TYR A 141 -28.15 -33.74 -12.41
N PHE A 142 -28.39 -33.47 -13.71
CA PHE A 142 -27.92 -32.25 -14.38
C PHE A 142 -29.04 -31.56 -15.19
N GLY A 143 -28.81 -30.31 -15.62
CA GLY A 143 -29.80 -29.53 -16.34
C GLY A 143 -30.15 -30.11 -17.72
N LEU A 144 -31.42 -29.97 -18.14
CA LEU A 144 -31.88 -30.47 -19.44
C LEU A 144 -31.14 -29.84 -20.63
N ARG A 145 -30.68 -28.60 -20.49
CA ARG A 145 -29.89 -27.92 -21.54
C ARG A 145 -28.50 -28.54 -21.71
N ASP A 146 -27.89 -29.02 -20.62
CA ASP A 146 -26.62 -29.75 -20.68
C ASP A 146 -26.82 -31.06 -21.46
N PHE A 147 -27.90 -31.79 -21.17
CA PHE A 147 -28.27 -33.02 -21.89
C PHE A 147 -28.54 -32.77 -23.38
N TYR A 148 -29.35 -31.76 -23.73
CA TYR A 148 -29.63 -31.45 -25.13
C TYR A 148 -28.37 -31.07 -25.90
N SER A 149 -27.46 -30.34 -25.26
CA SER A 149 -26.20 -29.91 -25.87
C SER A 149 -25.23 -31.08 -26.03
N LEU A 150 -25.19 -32.00 -25.08
CA LEU A 150 -24.46 -33.27 -25.20
C LEU A 150 -24.91 -34.05 -26.43
N ILE A 151 -26.22 -34.29 -26.58
CA ILE A 151 -26.75 -35.06 -27.72
C ILE A 151 -26.43 -34.36 -29.04
N LYS A 152 -26.67 -33.04 -29.13
CA LYS A 152 -26.33 -32.26 -30.33
C LYS A 152 -24.85 -32.36 -30.68
N GLY A 153 -23.97 -32.19 -29.68
CA GLY A 153 -22.52 -32.24 -29.87
C GLY A 153 -22.03 -33.61 -30.30
N VAL A 154 -22.52 -34.69 -29.66
CA VAL A 154 -22.19 -36.08 -30.04
C VAL A 154 -22.64 -36.36 -31.47
N VAL A 155 -23.89 -36.03 -31.83
CA VAL A 155 -24.42 -36.26 -33.17
C VAL A 155 -23.63 -35.48 -34.21
N ASN A 156 -23.36 -34.21 -33.97
CA ASN A 156 -22.61 -33.36 -34.90
C ASN A 156 -21.18 -33.86 -35.13
N ASP A 157 -20.46 -34.19 -34.07
CA ASP A 157 -19.10 -34.71 -34.16
C ASP A 157 -19.07 -36.09 -34.84
N LEU A 158 -20.07 -36.95 -34.58
CA LEU A 158 -20.20 -38.25 -35.24
C LEU A 158 -20.46 -38.12 -36.75
N ILE A 159 -21.30 -37.18 -37.19
CA ILE A 159 -21.54 -36.92 -38.63
C ILE A 159 -20.24 -36.58 -39.36
N HIS A 160 -19.35 -35.84 -38.69
CA HIS A 160 -18.08 -35.41 -39.25
C HIS A 160 -16.95 -36.44 -39.08
N SER A 161 -17.16 -37.50 -38.30
CA SER A 161 -16.19 -38.58 -38.10
C SER A 161 -16.31 -39.67 -39.17
N THR A 162 -15.18 -40.11 -39.73
CA THR A 162 -15.14 -41.20 -40.73
C THR A 162 -14.80 -42.57 -40.12
N ASN A 163 -14.37 -42.61 -38.85
CA ASN A 163 -13.88 -43.80 -38.15
C ASN A 163 -14.79 -44.22 -36.98
N TYR A 164 -15.06 -45.51 -36.87
CA TYR A 164 -15.95 -46.07 -35.85
C TYR A 164 -15.29 -46.15 -34.46
N ASP A 165 -13.97 -46.36 -34.41
CA ASP A 165 -13.19 -46.44 -33.16
C ASP A 165 -13.08 -45.09 -32.42
N GLU A 166 -13.46 -43.98 -33.06
CA GLU A 166 -13.51 -42.63 -32.47
C GLU A 166 -14.85 -42.32 -31.78
N SER A 167 -15.85 -43.19 -31.87
CA SER A 167 -17.18 -42.94 -31.31
C SER A 167 -17.17 -42.74 -29.79
N ASN A 168 -16.43 -43.58 -29.06
CA ASN A 168 -16.32 -43.48 -27.61
C ASN A 168 -15.50 -42.26 -27.16
N SER A 169 -14.45 -41.90 -27.90
CA SER A 169 -13.66 -40.70 -27.59
C SER A 169 -14.44 -39.42 -27.87
N ILE A 170 -15.32 -39.42 -28.88
CA ILE A 170 -16.28 -38.33 -29.11
C ILE A 170 -17.25 -38.20 -27.94
N VAL A 171 -17.81 -39.32 -27.45
CA VAL A 171 -18.72 -39.28 -26.29
C VAL A 171 -18.01 -38.78 -25.03
N GLN A 172 -16.82 -39.29 -24.73
CA GLN A 172 -16.00 -38.81 -23.60
C GLN A 172 -15.79 -37.29 -23.70
N ARG A 173 -15.33 -36.83 -24.87
CA ARG A 173 -15.07 -35.43 -25.15
C ARG A 173 -16.31 -34.57 -24.93
N GLN A 174 -17.46 -35.01 -25.43
CA GLN A 174 -18.72 -34.28 -25.30
C GLN A 174 -19.25 -34.24 -23.88
N ILE A 175 -19.01 -35.30 -23.09
CA ILE A 175 -19.30 -35.32 -21.66
C ILE A 175 -18.42 -34.30 -20.94
N GLU A 176 -17.12 -34.24 -21.24
CA GLU A 176 -16.21 -33.27 -20.64
C GLU A 176 -16.56 -31.82 -21.00
N ILE A 177 -17.01 -31.54 -22.23
CA ILE A 177 -17.46 -30.19 -22.64
C ILE A 177 -18.74 -29.78 -21.90
N ASN A 178 -19.74 -30.66 -21.87
CA ASN A 178 -21.06 -30.26 -21.39
C ASN A 178 -21.23 -30.40 -19.87
N PHE A 179 -20.35 -31.16 -19.21
CA PHE A 179 -20.39 -31.45 -17.78
C PHE A 179 -19.02 -31.25 -17.11
N GLY A 180 -18.18 -30.37 -17.66
CA GLY A 180 -16.86 -30.00 -17.14
C GLY A 180 -16.86 -29.10 -15.90
N ASP A 181 -17.99 -29.05 -15.19
CA ASP A 181 -18.26 -28.18 -14.04
C ASP A 181 -17.35 -28.47 -12.81
N ILE A 182 -17.53 -27.65 -11.76
CA ILE A 182 -16.79 -27.71 -10.47
C ILE A 182 -16.99 -29.02 -9.70
N PHE A 183 -18.14 -29.68 -9.88
CA PHE A 183 -18.35 -31.04 -9.39
C PHE A 183 -17.80 -31.96 -10.47
N ASP A 184 -17.03 -33.01 -10.13
CA ASP A 184 -16.45 -34.06 -11.01
C ASP A 184 -17.55 -34.82 -11.82
N GLY A 185 -18.42 -34.09 -12.51
CA GLY A 185 -19.63 -34.53 -13.18
C GLY A 185 -19.30 -35.20 -14.50
N SER A 186 -18.32 -34.67 -15.23
CA SER A 186 -17.73 -35.31 -16.39
C SER A 186 -17.17 -36.69 -16.05
N LYS A 187 -16.32 -36.79 -15.03
CA LYS A 187 -15.77 -38.06 -14.54
C LYS A 187 -16.86 -39.02 -14.08
N PHE A 188 -17.83 -38.53 -13.31
CA PHE A 188 -18.96 -39.33 -12.84
C PHE A 188 -19.79 -39.89 -14.02
N LEU A 189 -20.14 -39.05 -14.99
CA LEU A 189 -20.92 -39.45 -16.16
C LEU A 189 -20.13 -40.39 -17.06
N TRP A 190 -18.84 -40.15 -17.24
CA TRP A 190 -17.95 -41.04 -17.99
C TRP A 190 -17.85 -42.42 -17.33
N GLN A 191 -17.67 -42.45 -16.01
CA GLN A 191 -17.68 -43.69 -15.23
C GLN A 191 -18.99 -44.46 -15.39
N ARG A 192 -20.13 -43.77 -15.28
CA ARG A 192 -21.45 -44.37 -15.48
C ARG A 192 -21.62 -44.88 -16.90
N PHE A 193 -21.25 -44.10 -17.91
CA PHE A 193 -21.32 -44.51 -19.32
C PHE A 193 -20.53 -45.79 -19.58
N CYS A 194 -19.29 -45.87 -19.09
CA CYS A 194 -18.45 -47.07 -19.21
C CYS A 194 -19.06 -48.28 -18.51
N GLN A 195 -19.66 -48.10 -17.32
CA GLN A 195 -20.37 -49.18 -16.60
C GLN A 195 -21.61 -49.66 -17.37
N TYR A 196 -22.44 -48.74 -17.88
CA TYR A 196 -23.66 -49.08 -18.61
C TYR A 196 -23.39 -49.76 -19.95
N THR A 197 -22.29 -49.40 -20.62
CA THR A 197 -21.89 -49.99 -21.91
C THR A 197 -21.05 -51.26 -21.77
N ASN A 198 -20.71 -51.69 -20.54
CA ASN A 198 -19.77 -52.77 -20.23
C ASN A 198 -18.36 -52.55 -20.83
N GLN A 199 -17.86 -51.30 -20.78
CA GLN A 199 -16.56 -50.89 -21.35
C GLN A 199 -15.64 -50.23 -20.31
N GLU A 200 -15.51 -50.84 -19.12
CA GLU A 200 -14.71 -50.28 -18.02
C GLU A 200 -13.21 -50.07 -18.34
N TYR A 201 -12.66 -50.82 -19.30
CA TYR A 201 -11.27 -50.65 -19.77
C TYR A 201 -10.97 -49.27 -20.35
N LEU A 202 -12.00 -48.48 -20.70
CA LEU A 202 -11.84 -47.12 -21.20
C LEU A 202 -11.50 -46.10 -20.10
N LEU A 203 -11.75 -46.43 -18.82
CA LEU A 203 -11.40 -45.57 -17.69
C LEU A 203 -9.88 -45.35 -17.57
N GLU A 204 -9.09 -46.37 -17.92
CA GLU A 204 -7.62 -46.28 -17.92
C GLU A 204 -7.07 -45.50 -19.13
N LYS A 205 -7.90 -45.24 -20.15
CA LYS A 205 -7.55 -44.52 -21.39
C LYS A 205 -8.10 -43.10 -21.44
N GLU A 206 -8.68 -42.62 -20.34
CA GLU A 206 -9.23 -41.27 -20.24
C GLU A 206 -8.14 -40.25 -20.56
N THR A 207 -8.39 -39.42 -21.57
CA THR A 207 -7.53 -38.28 -21.91
C THR A 207 -8.34 -37.02 -21.66
N PRO A 208 -8.04 -36.26 -20.60
CA PRO A 208 -8.80 -35.06 -20.28
C PRO A 208 -8.57 -34.01 -21.36
N LEU A 209 -9.65 -33.40 -21.83
CA LEU A 209 -9.60 -32.20 -22.64
C LEU A 209 -8.87 -31.09 -21.90
N LYS A 210 -7.92 -30.49 -22.60
CA LYS A 210 -7.25 -29.28 -22.14
C LYS A 210 -8.06 -28.04 -22.51
N LEU A 211 -7.86 -26.97 -21.75
CA LEU A 211 -8.61 -25.72 -21.91
C LEU A 211 -8.38 -25.08 -23.28
N ASP A 212 -7.17 -25.16 -23.81
CA ASP A 212 -6.81 -24.66 -25.14
C ASP A 212 -7.68 -25.29 -26.25
N GLN A 213 -7.94 -26.59 -26.15
CA GLN A 213 -8.80 -27.33 -27.08
C GLN A 213 -10.28 -26.92 -26.95
N ILE A 214 -10.74 -26.63 -25.73
CA ILE A 214 -12.11 -26.16 -25.47
C ILE A 214 -12.31 -24.77 -26.07
N ILE A 215 -11.35 -23.86 -25.85
CA ILE A 215 -11.37 -22.51 -26.41
C ILE A 215 -11.40 -22.58 -27.94
N ASP A 216 -10.49 -23.33 -28.57
CA ASP A 216 -10.42 -23.49 -30.02
C ASP A 216 -11.72 -23.97 -30.66
N ARG A 217 -12.35 -24.92 -29.98
CA ARG A 217 -13.65 -25.45 -30.39
C ARG A 217 -14.73 -24.38 -30.29
N SER A 218 -14.80 -23.66 -29.17
CA SER A 218 -15.78 -22.58 -28.97
C SER A 218 -15.62 -21.49 -30.02
N LEU A 219 -14.38 -21.14 -30.36
CA LEU A 219 -14.07 -20.13 -31.37
C LEU A 219 -14.35 -20.57 -32.82
N SER A 220 -14.49 -21.88 -33.08
CA SER A 220 -14.73 -22.43 -34.42
C SER A 220 -16.19 -22.85 -34.68
N LEU A 221 -16.96 -23.18 -33.63
CA LEU A 221 -18.34 -23.64 -33.74
C LEU A 221 -19.34 -22.52 -33.42
N GLY A 222 -20.06 -22.03 -34.44
CA GLY A 222 -21.04 -20.95 -34.27
C GLY A 222 -22.38 -21.32 -33.61
N ASN A 223 -22.60 -22.59 -33.26
CA ASN A 223 -23.89 -23.11 -32.76
C ASN A 223 -23.78 -23.82 -31.38
N SER A 224 -22.65 -23.73 -30.68
CA SER A 224 -22.51 -24.26 -29.32
C SER A 224 -23.15 -23.34 -28.28
N ARG A 225 -23.23 -23.78 -27.03
CA ARG A 225 -23.54 -22.85 -25.94
C ARG A 225 -22.33 -21.93 -25.76
N TYR A 226 -22.58 -20.85 -25.04
CA TYR A 226 -21.52 -19.93 -24.72
C TYR A 226 -20.69 -20.45 -23.54
N LEU A 227 -19.43 -20.05 -23.55
CA LEU A 227 -18.43 -20.50 -22.59
C LEU A 227 -18.51 -19.67 -21.31
N MET A 228 -18.55 -20.35 -20.16
CA MET A 228 -18.38 -19.78 -18.82
C MET A 228 -17.10 -20.35 -18.21
N LEU A 229 -16.00 -19.64 -18.44
CA LEU A 229 -14.73 -19.82 -17.76
C LEU A 229 -14.79 -19.27 -16.33
N ILE A 230 -14.29 -20.08 -15.40
CA ILE A 230 -14.26 -19.79 -13.98
C ILE A 230 -12.79 -19.80 -13.55
N GLY A 231 -12.30 -18.65 -13.11
CA GLY A 231 -10.90 -18.45 -12.70
C GLY A 231 -10.79 -18.01 -11.25
N ASP A 232 -9.65 -18.31 -10.64
CA ASP A 232 -9.35 -17.92 -9.25
C ASP A 232 -8.72 -16.52 -9.15
N SER A 233 -8.29 -15.93 -10.28
CA SER A 233 -7.65 -14.61 -10.36
C SER A 233 -7.97 -13.88 -11.67
N GLU A 234 -7.81 -12.55 -11.70
CA GLU A 234 -7.97 -11.77 -12.94
C GLU A 234 -6.89 -12.08 -14.00
N SER A 235 -5.70 -12.47 -13.55
CA SER A 235 -4.56 -12.85 -14.39
C SER A 235 -4.87 -14.10 -15.22
N ALA A 236 -5.64 -15.05 -14.67
CA ALA A 236 -6.10 -16.25 -15.37
C ALA A 236 -6.80 -15.90 -16.69
N PHE A 237 -7.68 -14.92 -16.66
CA PHE A 237 -8.41 -14.45 -17.84
C PHE A 237 -7.53 -13.64 -18.80
N ASP A 238 -6.49 -12.96 -18.30
CA ASP A 238 -5.51 -12.28 -19.14
C ASP A 238 -4.69 -13.28 -19.98
N TYR A 239 -4.40 -14.47 -19.44
CA TYR A 239 -3.78 -15.57 -20.21
C TYR A 239 -4.72 -16.11 -21.29
N VAL A 240 -6.01 -16.30 -20.97
CA VAL A 240 -7.03 -16.69 -21.94
C VAL A 240 -7.11 -15.67 -23.09
N GLU A 241 -7.17 -14.38 -22.77
CA GLU A 241 -7.19 -13.33 -23.79
C GLU A 241 -5.92 -13.32 -24.65
N ARG A 242 -4.75 -13.52 -24.04
CA ARG A 242 -3.49 -13.62 -24.77
C ARG A 242 -3.50 -14.81 -25.73
N TYR A 243 -4.01 -15.96 -25.29
CA TYR A 243 -4.18 -17.15 -26.12
C TYR A 243 -5.09 -16.89 -27.33
N ILE A 244 -6.27 -16.30 -27.11
CA ILE A 244 -7.23 -16.00 -28.18
C ILE A 244 -6.66 -14.94 -29.16
N ASN A 245 -6.01 -13.89 -28.64
CA ASN A 245 -5.42 -12.83 -29.47
C ASN A 245 -4.33 -13.37 -30.42
N ARG A 246 -3.53 -14.36 -29.98
CA ARG A 246 -2.52 -15.02 -30.84
C ARG A 246 -3.16 -15.73 -32.04
N LYS A 247 -4.43 -16.13 -31.95
CA LYS A 247 -5.19 -16.75 -33.06
C LYS A 247 -5.85 -15.74 -33.99
N GLN A 248 -5.50 -14.45 -33.87
CA GLN A 248 -5.93 -13.34 -34.74
C GLN A 248 -7.44 -13.15 -34.82
N GLN A 249 -8.16 -13.44 -33.75
CA GLN A 249 -9.57 -13.07 -33.63
C GLN A 249 -9.69 -11.70 -32.97
N SER A 250 -10.60 -10.86 -33.46
CA SER A 250 -10.93 -9.60 -32.80
C SER A 250 -11.69 -9.88 -31.52
N ILE A 251 -11.10 -9.51 -30.38
CA ILE A 251 -11.70 -9.64 -29.05
C ILE A 251 -12.13 -8.26 -28.57
N ARG A 252 -13.27 -8.21 -27.87
CA ARG A 252 -13.66 -7.05 -27.06
C ARG A 252 -14.10 -7.51 -25.69
N THR A 253 -13.56 -6.88 -24.64
CA THR A 253 -13.87 -7.26 -23.25
C THR A 253 -14.67 -6.16 -22.57
N LEU A 254 -15.86 -6.48 -22.07
CA LEU A 254 -16.71 -5.58 -21.29
C LEU A 254 -16.57 -5.90 -19.80
N ILE A 255 -16.33 -4.86 -19.01
CA ILE A 255 -16.21 -4.93 -17.54
C ILE A 255 -17.34 -4.16 -16.90
N GLY A 256 -17.98 -4.73 -15.88
CA GLY A 256 -18.98 -4.01 -15.09
C GLY A 256 -18.39 -2.80 -14.38
N SER A 257 -19.08 -1.67 -14.48
CA SER A 257 -18.62 -0.42 -13.89
C SER A 257 -18.62 -0.48 -12.36
N SER A 258 -17.50 -0.12 -11.76
CA SER A 258 -17.38 0.03 -10.31
C SER A 258 -17.62 1.47 -9.85
N LEU A 259 -17.97 2.40 -10.76
CA LEU A 259 -18.10 3.83 -10.52
C LEU A 259 -19.47 4.22 -9.93
N ILE A 260 -19.48 5.28 -9.12
CA ILE A 260 -20.59 5.58 -8.19
C ILE A 260 -21.87 5.99 -8.93
N ASP A 261 -21.78 6.82 -9.97
CA ASP A 261 -22.98 7.33 -10.66
C ASP A 261 -23.65 6.24 -11.53
N ASP A 262 -22.92 5.19 -11.88
CA ASP A 262 -23.46 4.04 -12.61
C ASP A 262 -24.27 3.10 -11.71
N LEU A 263 -24.13 3.25 -10.38
CA LEU A 263 -24.72 2.39 -9.36
C LEU A 263 -25.84 3.10 -8.57
N VAL A 264 -26.97 2.42 -8.41
CA VAL A 264 -28.07 2.76 -7.52
C VAL A 264 -27.90 2.00 -6.20
N GLY A 265 -27.83 2.74 -5.09
CA GLY A 265 -27.62 2.16 -3.76
C GLY A 265 -26.25 1.49 -3.57
N GLY A 266 -25.29 1.75 -4.46
CA GLY A 266 -23.94 1.17 -4.43
C GLY A 266 -23.84 -0.29 -4.89
N THR A 267 -24.96 -0.92 -5.24
CA THR A 267 -25.00 -2.36 -5.55
C THR A 267 -25.61 -2.69 -6.90
N THR A 268 -26.58 -1.91 -7.41
CA THR A 268 -27.31 -2.25 -8.65
C THR A 268 -27.04 -1.24 -9.75
N TYR A 269 -26.96 -1.65 -11.02
CA TYR A 269 -26.76 -0.69 -12.10
C TYR A 269 -27.99 0.17 -12.37
N ASN A 270 -27.77 1.44 -12.69
CA ASN A 270 -28.83 2.34 -13.10
C ASN A 270 -29.38 1.98 -14.51
N GLU A 271 -30.59 2.46 -14.82
CA GLU A 271 -31.26 2.11 -16.09
C GLU A 271 -30.51 2.63 -17.33
N GLN A 272 -29.86 3.79 -17.24
CA GLN A 272 -29.13 4.39 -18.36
C GLN A 272 -27.89 3.58 -18.72
N TYR A 273 -27.12 3.19 -17.71
CA TYR A 273 -25.96 2.31 -17.83
C TYR A 273 -26.36 0.97 -18.44
N ASN A 274 -27.39 0.32 -17.88
CA ASN A 274 -27.90 -0.96 -18.38
C ASN A 274 -28.30 -0.87 -19.85
N ARG A 275 -29.08 0.15 -20.24
CA ARG A 275 -29.48 0.34 -21.65
C ARG A 275 -28.27 0.50 -22.57
N ARG A 276 -27.26 1.26 -22.17
CA ARG A 276 -26.05 1.47 -22.97
C ARG A 276 -25.26 0.18 -23.14
N VAL A 277 -25.01 -0.56 -22.06
CA VAL A 277 -24.24 -1.82 -22.15
C VAL A 277 -24.99 -2.85 -22.98
N LEU A 278 -26.32 -2.95 -22.84
CA LEU A 278 -27.16 -3.81 -23.70
C LEU A 278 -27.04 -3.43 -25.18
N MET A 279 -27.04 -2.13 -25.50
CA MET A 279 -26.85 -1.67 -26.87
C MET A 279 -25.46 -2.02 -27.38
N ASP A 280 -24.42 -1.85 -26.57
CA ASP A 280 -23.06 -2.28 -26.93
C ASP A 280 -23.06 -3.79 -27.22
N ILE A 281 -23.67 -4.63 -26.39
CA ILE A 281 -23.75 -6.08 -26.63
C ILE A 281 -24.47 -6.42 -27.94
N ILE A 282 -25.63 -5.82 -28.19
CA ILE A 282 -26.40 -6.03 -29.44
C ILE A 282 -25.55 -5.67 -30.65
N LEU A 283 -24.88 -4.51 -30.62
CA LEU A 283 -24.03 -4.06 -31.71
C LEU A 283 -22.86 -5.02 -31.96
N HIS A 284 -22.25 -5.59 -30.92
CA HIS A 284 -21.17 -6.56 -31.09
C HIS A 284 -21.67 -7.92 -31.56
N ALA A 285 -22.86 -8.35 -31.12
CA ALA A 285 -23.48 -9.59 -31.58
C ALA A 285 -23.77 -9.59 -33.10
N GLU A 286 -23.95 -8.42 -33.71
CA GLU A 286 -24.09 -8.25 -35.16
C GLU A 286 -22.74 -8.25 -35.90
N THR A 287 -21.61 -8.27 -35.19
CA THR A 287 -20.26 -8.24 -35.75
C THR A 287 -19.48 -9.54 -35.49
N SER A 288 -18.43 -9.79 -36.28
CA SER A 288 -17.55 -10.95 -36.10
C SER A 288 -16.49 -10.72 -35.00
N VAL A 289 -16.92 -10.32 -33.80
CA VAL A 289 -16.05 -10.02 -32.65
C VAL A 289 -16.36 -11.01 -31.52
N THR A 290 -15.32 -11.59 -30.93
CA THR A 290 -15.46 -12.40 -29.72
C THR A 290 -15.66 -11.46 -28.53
N LEU A 291 -16.83 -11.53 -27.90
CA LEU A 291 -17.18 -10.69 -26.75
C LEU A 291 -16.85 -11.44 -25.46
N ILE A 292 -16.01 -10.84 -24.61
CA ILE A 292 -15.73 -11.32 -23.25
C ILE A 292 -16.45 -10.39 -22.29
N MET A 293 -17.15 -10.95 -21.30
CA MET A 293 -17.89 -10.16 -20.31
C MET A 293 -17.48 -10.58 -18.91
N ARG A 294 -17.11 -9.62 -18.05
CA ARG A 294 -16.70 -9.85 -16.67
C ARG A 294 -17.39 -8.90 -15.70
N ARG A 295 -17.70 -9.36 -14.49
CA ARG A 295 -18.28 -8.55 -13.38
C ARG A 295 -19.58 -7.80 -13.74
N MET A 296 -20.41 -8.40 -14.59
CA MET A 296 -21.62 -7.76 -15.13
C MET A 296 -22.89 -8.13 -14.35
N ASP A 297 -22.77 -8.36 -13.04
CA ASP A 297 -23.75 -9.18 -12.32
C ASP A 297 -25.14 -8.57 -12.17
N ASN A 298 -25.20 -7.24 -12.25
CA ASN A 298 -26.46 -6.51 -12.12
C ASN A 298 -27.16 -6.23 -13.45
N ILE A 299 -26.55 -6.53 -14.61
CA ILE A 299 -27.26 -6.43 -15.91
C ILE A 299 -28.20 -7.63 -16.09
N TYR A 300 -27.99 -8.70 -15.32
CA TYR A 300 -28.72 -9.96 -15.39
C TYR A 300 -30.21 -9.87 -15.06
N ALA A 301 -30.69 -8.78 -14.45
CA ALA A 301 -32.12 -8.58 -14.22
C ALA A 301 -32.94 -8.53 -15.53
N ASN A 302 -32.29 -8.45 -16.71
CA ASN A 302 -32.90 -8.57 -18.02
C ASN A 302 -32.41 -9.85 -18.74
N HIS A 303 -32.92 -11.01 -18.31
CA HIS A 303 -32.45 -12.34 -18.74
C HIS A 303 -32.72 -12.69 -20.22
N ASP A 304 -33.50 -11.89 -20.94
CA ASP A 304 -33.80 -12.10 -22.37
C ASP A 304 -32.58 -11.88 -23.28
N LEU A 305 -31.61 -11.06 -22.86
CA LEU A 305 -30.42 -10.74 -23.67
C LEU A 305 -29.19 -11.59 -23.34
N PHE A 306 -29.12 -12.19 -22.15
CA PHE A 306 -27.92 -12.88 -21.68
C PHE A 306 -28.07 -14.40 -21.72
N ASN A 307 -27.51 -14.97 -22.78
CA ASN A 307 -27.03 -16.35 -22.85
C ASN A 307 -25.51 -16.44 -22.56
N GLN A 308 -24.85 -15.38 -22.08
CA GLN A 308 -23.38 -15.25 -22.07
C GLN A 308 -22.90 -14.68 -20.72
N ASN A 309 -21.80 -15.19 -20.09
CA ASN A 309 -20.91 -14.56 -19.08
C ASN A 309 -19.90 -15.51 -18.39
N PHE A 310 -18.80 -14.90 -17.90
CA PHE A 310 -17.71 -15.47 -17.08
C PHE A 310 -17.84 -15.01 -15.62
N ASP A 311 -17.44 -15.84 -14.65
CA ASP A 311 -17.59 -15.54 -13.22
C ASP A 311 -16.39 -16.05 -12.38
N ILE A 312 -16.20 -15.49 -11.18
CA ILE A 312 -15.14 -15.86 -10.23
C ILE A 312 -15.67 -16.96 -9.29
N SER A 313 -14.82 -17.93 -8.91
CA SER A 313 -15.23 -19.12 -8.14
C SER A 313 -15.94 -18.82 -6.80
N GLY A 314 -15.76 -17.62 -6.23
CA GLY A 314 -16.37 -17.17 -4.97
C GLY A 314 -17.87 -16.85 -5.03
N ASP A 315 -18.38 -16.38 -6.18
CA ASP A 315 -19.76 -15.85 -6.31
C ASP A 315 -20.73 -16.84 -6.98
N LEU A 316 -20.20 -17.97 -7.44
CA LEU A 316 -20.97 -19.06 -8.05
C LEU A 316 -22.18 -19.57 -7.22
N PRO A 317 -22.12 -19.62 -5.87
CA PRO A 317 -23.27 -20.01 -5.04
C PRO A 317 -24.44 -19.00 -5.08
N GLU A 318 -24.18 -17.75 -5.49
CA GLU A 318 -25.20 -16.69 -5.56
C GLU A 318 -25.95 -16.68 -6.90
N CYS A 319 -25.46 -17.39 -7.91
CA CYS A 319 -26.08 -17.52 -9.22
C CYS A 319 -27.32 -18.43 -9.22
N ASP A 320 -28.38 -18.00 -9.91
CA ASP A 320 -29.60 -18.79 -10.04
C ASP A 320 -29.37 -20.06 -10.92
N PRO A 321 -29.78 -21.27 -10.49
CA PRO A 321 -29.55 -22.51 -11.24
C PRO A 321 -30.03 -22.51 -12.72
N PRO A 322 -31.18 -21.91 -13.08
CA PRO A 322 -31.60 -21.79 -14.48
C PRO A 322 -30.64 -20.99 -15.35
N PHE A 323 -29.95 -19.99 -14.77
CA PHE A 323 -28.93 -19.19 -15.46
C PHE A 323 -27.68 -20.02 -15.76
N LEU A 324 -27.17 -20.75 -14.76
CA LEU A 324 -25.98 -21.62 -14.91
C LEU A 324 -26.17 -22.72 -15.98
N SER A 325 -27.40 -23.22 -16.16
CA SER A 325 -27.70 -24.25 -17.17
C SER A 325 -27.55 -23.78 -18.63
N ARG A 326 -27.38 -22.47 -18.86
CA ARG A 326 -27.25 -21.90 -20.22
C ARG A 326 -25.83 -22.00 -20.77
N PHE A 327 -24.86 -22.35 -19.92
CA PHE A 327 -23.43 -22.22 -20.17
C PHE A 327 -22.70 -23.56 -20.24
N GLU A 328 -21.65 -23.62 -21.06
CA GLU A 328 -20.58 -24.62 -20.95
C GLU A 328 -19.58 -24.12 -19.90
N LYS A 329 -19.59 -24.71 -18.70
CA LYS A 329 -18.79 -24.24 -17.57
C LYS A 329 -17.46 -24.97 -17.51
N HIS A 330 -16.37 -24.22 -17.37
CA HIS A 330 -15.02 -24.77 -17.29
C HIS A 330 -14.13 -23.98 -16.33
N LEU A 331 -13.33 -24.68 -15.55
CA LEU A 331 -12.28 -24.06 -14.73
C LEU A 331 -11.11 -23.63 -15.61
N ILE A 332 -10.51 -22.48 -15.30
CA ILE A 332 -9.30 -22.02 -15.97
C ILE A 332 -8.11 -22.73 -15.38
N ASP A 333 -7.51 -23.62 -16.17
CA ASP A 333 -6.19 -24.19 -15.89
C ASP A 333 -5.12 -23.40 -16.66
N ILE A 334 -4.44 -22.49 -15.95
CA ILE A 334 -3.38 -21.64 -16.52
C ILE A 334 -2.22 -22.50 -17.06
N GLU A 335 -1.90 -23.62 -16.41
CA GLU A 335 -0.78 -24.49 -16.82
C GLU A 335 -1.01 -25.09 -18.21
N SER A 336 -2.27 -25.26 -18.62
CA SER A 336 -2.62 -25.73 -19.96
C SER A 336 -2.45 -24.68 -21.06
N LEU A 337 -2.52 -23.39 -20.71
CA LEU A 337 -2.40 -22.26 -21.65
C LEU A 337 -0.96 -21.78 -21.82
N ILE A 338 -0.10 -22.08 -20.84
CA ILE A 338 1.28 -21.62 -20.80
C ILE A 338 2.23 -22.75 -21.21
N HIS A 339 3.20 -22.43 -22.06
CA HIS A 339 4.23 -23.41 -22.43
C HIS A 339 5.08 -23.83 -21.20
N PRO A 340 5.38 -25.13 -20.99
CA PRO A 340 6.12 -25.61 -19.80
C PRO A 340 7.48 -24.95 -19.58
N CYS A 341 8.14 -24.49 -20.65
CA CYS A 341 9.41 -23.77 -20.53
C CYS A 341 9.26 -22.44 -19.77
N HIS A 342 8.18 -21.69 -20.01
CA HIS A 342 7.92 -20.42 -19.31
C HIS A 342 7.71 -20.67 -17.82
N LEU A 343 6.94 -21.72 -17.45
CA LEU A 343 6.72 -22.10 -16.05
C LEU A 343 8.03 -22.48 -15.35
N THR A 344 8.90 -23.21 -16.03
CA THR A 344 10.22 -23.60 -15.50
C THR A 344 11.07 -22.37 -15.19
N ILE A 345 11.19 -21.43 -16.14
CA ILE A 345 11.96 -20.19 -15.96
C ILE A 345 11.32 -19.29 -14.88
N THR A 346 9.99 -19.20 -14.86
CA THR A 346 9.23 -18.48 -13.83
C THR A 346 9.57 -19.01 -12.44
N SER A 347 9.54 -20.33 -12.25
CA SER A 347 9.86 -20.96 -10.96
C SER A 347 11.30 -20.66 -10.51
N ASN A 348 12.24 -20.66 -11.45
CA ASN A 348 13.65 -20.33 -11.19
C ASN A 348 13.83 -18.86 -10.79
N LEU A 349 13.15 -17.94 -11.46
CA LEU A 349 13.19 -16.50 -11.14
C LEU A 349 12.54 -16.22 -9.78
N LEU A 350 11.42 -16.87 -9.45
CA LEU A 350 10.79 -16.74 -8.13
C LEU A 350 11.72 -17.21 -7.02
N GLN A 351 12.38 -18.36 -7.18
CA GLN A 351 13.39 -18.84 -6.23
C GLN A 351 14.59 -17.88 -6.08
N TRP A 352 15.00 -17.21 -7.16
CA TRP A 352 16.06 -16.21 -7.10
C TRP A 352 15.62 -14.96 -6.34
N ILE A 353 14.41 -14.45 -6.59
CA ILE A 353 13.84 -13.32 -5.84
C ILE A 353 13.72 -13.65 -4.35
N ASP A 354 13.27 -14.85 -3.99
CA ASP A 354 13.18 -15.29 -2.60
C ASP A 354 14.56 -15.32 -1.90
N LYS A 355 15.62 -15.73 -2.63
CA LYS A 355 16.99 -15.68 -2.12
C LYS A 355 17.44 -14.25 -1.83
N LEU A 356 17.07 -13.28 -2.65
CA LEU A 356 17.40 -11.86 -2.43
C LEU A 356 16.74 -11.29 -1.17
N VAL A 357 15.51 -11.72 -0.84
CA VAL A 357 14.73 -11.18 0.28
C VAL A 357 15.04 -11.87 1.62
N SER A 358 15.58 -13.10 1.60
CA SER A 358 15.74 -13.94 2.81
C SER A 358 16.78 -13.49 3.85
N PHE A 359 17.47 -12.36 3.63
CA PHE A 359 18.51 -11.84 4.54
C PHE A 359 18.00 -11.16 5.82
N SER A 360 16.70 -10.87 5.96
CA SER A 360 16.18 -10.13 7.13
C SER A 360 15.45 -11.03 8.14
N SER A 361 15.81 -10.92 9.41
CA SER A 361 15.15 -11.56 10.56
C SER A 361 13.73 -11.05 10.85
N SER A 362 13.30 -9.97 10.16
CA SER A 362 11.94 -9.44 10.20
C SER A 362 11.11 -10.06 9.07
N LYS A 363 10.05 -10.82 9.41
CA LYS A 363 9.10 -11.37 8.42
C LYS A 363 8.26 -10.29 7.69
N LYS A 364 8.41 -9.02 8.05
CA LYS A 364 7.52 -7.94 7.57
C LYS A 364 8.16 -7.03 6.53
N PHE A 365 9.48 -6.87 6.55
CA PHE A 365 10.20 -5.97 5.65
C PHE A 365 11.71 -6.32 5.58
N PRO A 366 12.35 -6.21 4.41
CA PRO A 366 11.75 -5.97 3.10
C PRO A 366 10.94 -7.20 2.61
N GLN A 367 9.97 -6.95 1.73
CA GLN A 367 9.23 -8.01 1.00
C GLN A 367 9.60 -7.90 -0.48
N ALA A 368 9.35 -8.94 -1.27
CA ALA A 368 9.57 -8.90 -2.71
C ALA A 368 8.87 -7.68 -3.37
N LYS A 369 7.65 -7.35 -2.94
CA LYS A 369 6.89 -6.16 -3.39
C LYS A 369 7.54 -4.81 -3.07
N HIS A 370 8.41 -4.75 -2.05
CA HIS A 370 9.15 -3.53 -1.73
C HIS A 370 10.36 -3.32 -2.67
N LEU A 371 10.88 -4.40 -3.26
CA LEU A 371 11.97 -4.36 -4.24
C LEU A 371 11.41 -4.23 -5.66
N PHE A 372 10.38 -5.02 -5.96
CA PHE A 372 9.71 -5.11 -7.25
C PHE A 372 8.22 -4.84 -7.03
N VAL A 373 7.78 -3.62 -7.30
CA VAL A 373 6.43 -3.14 -6.97
C VAL A 373 5.32 -4.03 -7.56
N ASP A 374 5.50 -4.47 -8.81
CA ASP A 374 4.56 -5.34 -9.54
C ASP A 374 4.66 -6.82 -9.19
N TYR A 375 5.45 -7.18 -8.18
CA TYR A 375 5.76 -8.57 -7.91
C TYR A 375 4.50 -9.40 -7.67
N SER A 376 4.35 -10.41 -8.51
CA SER A 376 3.38 -11.50 -8.40
C SER A 376 3.90 -12.68 -9.20
N PRO A 377 3.60 -13.93 -8.80
CA PRO A 377 3.94 -15.10 -9.59
C PRO A 377 3.43 -14.99 -11.04
N ASP A 378 2.22 -14.46 -11.20
CA ASP A 378 1.61 -14.25 -12.52
C ASP A 378 2.32 -13.17 -13.33
N TYR A 379 2.71 -12.07 -12.70
CA TYR A 379 3.44 -10.98 -13.36
C TYR A 379 4.82 -11.44 -13.81
N ILE A 380 5.54 -12.23 -12.99
CA ILE A 380 6.82 -12.82 -13.40
C ILE A 380 6.63 -13.77 -14.58
N CYS A 381 5.59 -14.61 -14.56
CA CYS A 381 5.30 -15.49 -15.68
C CYS A 381 4.97 -14.71 -16.95
N HIS A 382 4.17 -13.65 -16.81
CA HIS A 382 3.84 -12.72 -17.87
C HIS A 382 5.09 -12.05 -18.48
N LEU A 383 6.02 -11.57 -17.64
CA LEU A 383 7.30 -11.01 -18.08
C LEU A 383 8.14 -12.01 -18.86
N VAL A 384 8.18 -13.27 -18.42
CA VAL A 384 8.89 -14.34 -19.16
C VAL A 384 8.26 -14.53 -20.54
N MET A 385 6.93 -14.54 -20.63
CA MET A 385 6.23 -14.67 -21.90
C MET A 385 6.49 -13.47 -22.83
N ASP A 386 6.48 -12.25 -22.31
CA ASP A 386 6.80 -11.04 -23.09
C ASP A 386 8.25 -11.06 -23.58
N ALA A 387 9.21 -11.45 -22.72
CA ALA A 387 10.61 -11.58 -23.10
C ALA A 387 10.83 -12.62 -24.22
N PHE A 388 10.12 -13.75 -24.19
CA PHE A 388 10.20 -14.75 -25.27
C PHE A 388 9.67 -14.21 -26.60
N GLU A 389 8.57 -13.45 -26.57
CA GLU A 389 8.01 -12.80 -27.76
C GLU A 389 8.95 -11.72 -28.31
N ASP A 390 9.51 -10.89 -27.45
CA ASP A 390 10.40 -9.78 -27.83
C ASP A 390 11.75 -10.28 -28.37
N LEU A 391 12.30 -11.33 -27.77
CA LEU A 391 13.57 -11.94 -28.18
C LEU A 391 13.40 -12.95 -29.33
N GLN A 392 12.16 -13.26 -29.74
CA GLN A 392 11.83 -14.26 -30.76
C GLN A 392 12.47 -15.64 -30.49
N ILE A 393 12.53 -16.04 -29.22
CA ILE A 393 13.15 -17.30 -28.80
C ILE A 393 12.22 -18.46 -29.15
N SER A 394 12.80 -19.55 -29.69
CA SER A 394 12.03 -20.77 -29.94
C SER A 394 11.73 -21.49 -28.62
N GLU A 395 10.48 -21.91 -28.42
CA GLU A 395 10.03 -22.58 -27.19
C GLU A 395 10.75 -23.93 -26.91
N ASN A 396 11.54 -24.42 -27.88
CA ASN A 396 12.30 -25.67 -27.81
C ASN A 396 13.73 -25.52 -27.24
N ASP A 397 14.28 -24.31 -27.12
CA ASP A 397 15.67 -24.07 -26.70
C ASP A 397 15.81 -23.88 -25.17
N ILE A 398 15.36 -24.87 -24.40
CA ILE A 398 15.23 -24.80 -22.92
C ILE A 398 16.60 -24.82 -22.20
N ASP A 399 17.57 -25.57 -22.73
CA ASP A 399 18.82 -25.89 -22.02
C ASP A 399 19.78 -24.69 -21.87
N ASN A 400 19.66 -23.65 -22.70
CA ASN A 400 20.55 -22.48 -22.64
C ASN A 400 20.19 -21.47 -21.56
N TYR A 401 18.93 -21.46 -21.10
CA TYR A 401 18.36 -20.37 -20.27
C TYR A 401 17.97 -20.80 -18.85
N THR A 402 18.11 -22.09 -18.51
CA THR A 402 17.71 -22.65 -17.22
C THR A 402 18.83 -22.68 -16.17
N ASP A 403 20.06 -22.34 -16.55
CA ASP A 403 21.21 -22.36 -15.65
C ASP A 403 21.20 -21.16 -14.68
N THR A 404 20.65 -21.39 -13.49
CA THR A 404 20.54 -20.38 -12.43
C THR A 404 21.85 -20.11 -11.68
N SER A 405 22.90 -20.91 -11.92
CA SER A 405 24.19 -20.75 -11.24
C SER A 405 24.84 -19.39 -11.51
N LYS A 406 24.56 -18.78 -12.67
CA LYS A 406 25.08 -17.47 -13.09
C LYS A 406 24.49 -16.28 -12.32
N PHE A 407 23.33 -16.44 -11.68
CA PHE A 407 22.65 -15.32 -10.99
C PHE A 407 23.26 -14.97 -9.63
N ASN A 408 24.11 -15.82 -9.06
CA ASN A 408 24.65 -15.69 -7.71
C ASN A 408 26.17 -15.45 -7.65
N ASP A 409 26.82 -15.25 -8.80
CA ASP A 409 28.23 -14.85 -8.84
C ASP A 409 28.37 -13.38 -8.39
N ASP A 410 29.37 -13.04 -7.57
CA ASP A 410 29.60 -11.66 -7.12
C ASP A 410 29.71 -10.67 -8.31
N ASN A 411 30.24 -11.15 -9.44
CA ASN A 411 30.31 -10.37 -10.69
C ASN A 411 28.93 -10.07 -11.29
N SER A 412 27.95 -10.98 -11.20
CA SER A 412 26.61 -10.75 -11.74
C SER A 412 25.80 -9.81 -10.87
N VAL A 413 25.98 -9.84 -9.54
CA VAL A 413 25.41 -8.84 -8.63
C VAL A 413 25.96 -7.46 -8.95
N GLN A 414 27.28 -7.31 -9.14
CA GLN A 414 27.86 -6.02 -9.51
C GLN A 414 27.31 -5.49 -10.83
N LEU A 415 27.20 -6.36 -11.85
CA LEU A 415 26.60 -5.99 -13.15
C LEU A 415 25.14 -5.53 -13.02
N LEU A 416 24.33 -6.19 -12.18
CA LEU A 416 22.96 -5.77 -11.91
C LEU A 416 22.89 -4.39 -11.28
N ILE A 417 23.75 -4.10 -10.30
CA ILE A 417 23.81 -2.78 -9.68
C ILE A 417 24.27 -1.74 -10.72
N GLU A 418 25.28 -2.04 -11.55
CA GLU A 418 25.75 -1.14 -12.61
C GLU A 418 24.63 -0.83 -13.63
N GLN A 419 23.88 -1.85 -14.05
CA GLN A 419 22.71 -1.69 -14.92
C GLN A 419 21.62 -0.84 -14.26
N TYR A 420 21.33 -1.06 -12.97
CA TYR A 420 20.39 -0.25 -12.21
C TYR A 420 20.79 1.23 -12.24
N TYR A 421 22.03 1.57 -11.91
CA TYR A 421 22.48 2.97 -11.93
C TYR A 421 22.51 3.56 -13.34
N ASN A 422 22.89 2.79 -14.36
CA ASN A 422 22.88 3.26 -15.75
C ASN A 422 21.48 3.65 -16.21
N ILE A 423 20.47 2.85 -15.87
CA ILE A 423 19.07 3.14 -16.18
C ILE A 423 18.59 4.32 -15.33
N HIS A 424 18.77 4.23 -14.01
CA HIS A 424 18.12 5.15 -13.09
C HIS A 424 18.75 6.54 -13.06
N ASN A 425 20.05 6.72 -13.31
CA ASN A 425 20.70 8.05 -13.35
C ASN A 425 20.10 8.99 -14.41
N GLN A 426 19.46 8.45 -15.45
CA GLN A 426 18.78 9.21 -16.50
C GLN A 426 17.26 9.23 -16.32
N LEU A 427 16.73 8.50 -15.34
CA LEU A 427 15.31 8.22 -15.16
C LEU A 427 14.64 9.26 -14.28
N SER A 428 14.41 10.46 -14.83
CA SER A 428 13.53 11.46 -14.21
C SER A 428 12.17 11.50 -14.92
N PHE A 429 11.11 11.84 -14.19
CA PHE A 429 9.76 11.91 -14.76
C PHE A 429 9.67 12.93 -15.91
N SER A 430 10.30 14.09 -15.76
CA SER A 430 10.39 15.10 -16.83
C SER A 430 11.13 14.58 -18.06
N HIS A 431 12.27 13.91 -17.87
CA HIS A 431 13.04 13.36 -18.99
C HIS A 431 12.29 12.24 -19.73
N LEU A 432 11.56 11.40 -19.01
CA LEU A 432 10.72 10.37 -19.62
C LEU A 432 9.64 11.00 -20.50
N ILE A 433 8.95 12.03 -20.01
CA ILE A 433 7.93 12.74 -20.80
C ILE A 433 8.56 13.36 -22.05
N ASP A 434 9.69 14.05 -21.90
CA ASP A 434 10.38 14.69 -23.03
C ASP A 434 10.83 13.69 -24.08
N HIS A 435 11.40 12.57 -23.62
CA HIS A 435 11.80 11.48 -24.49
C HIS A 435 10.61 10.89 -25.22
N ALA A 436 9.49 10.64 -24.54
CA ALA A 436 8.28 10.10 -25.14
C ALA A 436 7.66 11.06 -26.17
N LEU A 437 7.57 12.35 -25.86
CA LEU A 437 7.08 13.38 -26.78
C LEU A 437 8.01 13.60 -27.98
N SER A 438 9.30 13.28 -27.87
CA SER A 438 10.25 13.33 -28.98
C SER A 438 10.11 12.16 -29.96
N GLN A 439 9.48 11.06 -29.55
CA GLN A 439 9.30 9.88 -30.37
C GLN A 439 8.10 10.04 -31.32
N SER A 440 8.21 9.44 -32.51
CA SER A 440 7.11 9.41 -33.48
C SER A 440 5.94 8.50 -33.06
N ASN A 441 6.19 7.57 -32.15
CA ASN A 441 5.19 6.67 -31.61
C ASN A 441 5.27 6.66 -30.08
N ILE A 442 4.24 7.13 -29.39
CA ILE A 442 4.23 7.19 -27.93
C ILE A 442 3.72 5.85 -27.40
N SER A 443 4.60 5.08 -26.76
CA SER A 443 4.20 3.85 -26.10
C SER A 443 3.42 4.14 -24.82
N ASN A 444 2.41 3.34 -24.57
CA ASN A 444 1.74 3.32 -23.27
C ASN A 444 2.70 2.82 -22.19
N GLN A 445 2.53 3.28 -20.94
CA GLN A 445 3.46 2.99 -19.85
C GLN A 445 2.73 2.94 -18.51
N VAL A 446 3.23 2.12 -17.58
CA VAL A 446 2.80 2.11 -16.19
C VAL A 446 3.90 2.70 -15.31
N ILE A 447 3.55 3.65 -14.46
CA ILE A 447 4.47 4.32 -13.54
C ILE A 447 3.96 4.11 -12.12
N TYR A 448 4.80 3.57 -11.27
CA TYR A 448 4.55 3.48 -9.83
C TYR A 448 5.29 4.59 -9.11
N THR A 449 4.66 5.15 -8.09
CA THR A 449 5.25 6.22 -7.29
C THR A 449 4.72 6.24 -5.86
N TYR A 450 5.50 6.77 -4.93
CA TYR A 450 5.04 7.08 -3.57
C TYR A 450 4.69 8.57 -3.41
N THR A 451 4.80 9.37 -4.48
CA THR A 451 4.29 10.76 -4.54
C THR A 451 2.80 10.77 -4.18
N GLN A 452 2.34 11.75 -3.40
CA GLN A 452 0.92 11.81 -3.03
C GLN A 452 0.03 12.14 -4.23
N ILE A 453 -1.17 11.54 -4.33
CA ILE A 453 -2.06 11.77 -5.48
C ILE A 453 -2.54 13.23 -5.62
N TYR A 454 -2.63 13.96 -4.52
CA TYR A 454 -3.03 15.38 -4.53
C TYR A 454 -1.85 16.33 -4.78
N GLU A 455 -0.62 15.83 -4.74
CA GLU A 455 0.56 16.64 -5.02
C GLU A 455 0.55 17.07 -6.50
N LYS A 456 0.84 18.36 -6.71
CA LYS A 456 0.89 18.97 -8.03
C LYS A 456 2.19 18.57 -8.72
N LEU A 457 2.09 18.18 -9.99
CA LEU A 457 3.25 17.85 -10.81
C LEU A 457 3.76 19.13 -11.48
N GLU A 458 4.81 19.74 -10.93
CA GLU A 458 5.31 21.05 -11.35
C GLU A 458 5.67 21.10 -12.85
N TYR A 459 6.13 19.96 -13.37
CA TYR A 459 6.51 19.82 -14.78
C TYR A 459 5.33 19.98 -15.77
N LEU A 460 4.11 19.68 -15.34
CA LEU A 460 2.92 19.71 -16.21
C LEU A 460 2.36 21.11 -16.42
N ASP A 461 2.64 22.06 -15.54
CA ASP A 461 2.09 23.42 -15.61
C ASP A 461 2.46 24.16 -16.90
N ASN A 462 3.55 23.77 -17.56
CA ASN A 462 4.09 24.42 -18.74
C ASN A 462 3.96 23.57 -20.02
N ASN A 463 3.30 22.41 -19.96
CA ASN A 463 3.25 21.44 -21.06
C ASN A 463 1.82 21.18 -21.55
N ASP A 464 1.38 21.96 -22.55
CA ASP A 464 0.06 21.79 -23.20
C ASP A 464 -0.10 20.47 -23.97
N SER A 465 0.99 19.75 -24.19
CA SER A 465 1.03 18.44 -24.87
C SER A 465 0.61 17.27 -23.97
N VAL A 466 0.48 17.50 -22.66
CA VAL A 466 0.17 16.47 -21.66
C VAL A 466 -1.11 16.84 -20.92
N VAL A 467 -2.06 15.92 -20.86
CA VAL A 467 -3.32 16.09 -20.12
C VAL A 467 -3.35 15.15 -18.92
N GLU A 468 -3.66 15.69 -17.74
CA GLU A 468 -3.81 14.93 -16.49
C GLU A 468 -5.29 14.68 -16.18
N ILE A 469 -5.62 13.42 -15.86
CA ILE A 469 -6.89 13.04 -15.24
C ILE A 469 -6.65 12.21 -13.98
N LYS A 470 -7.54 12.35 -12.98
CA LYS A 470 -7.51 11.55 -11.75
C LYS A 470 -8.76 10.68 -11.70
N ILE A 471 -8.61 9.37 -11.51
CA ILE A 471 -9.75 8.45 -11.47
C ILE A 471 -10.75 8.81 -10.38
N GLY A 472 -10.28 9.24 -9.21
CA GLY A 472 -11.15 9.68 -8.11
C GLY A 472 -12.08 10.86 -8.42
N ASN A 473 -11.83 11.62 -9.49
CA ASN A 473 -12.69 12.73 -9.91
C ASN A 473 -13.81 12.29 -10.86
N LEU A 474 -13.68 11.11 -11.49
CA LEU A 474 -14.63 10.60 -12.48
C LEU A 474 -15.71 9.80 -11.78
N LYS A 475 -16.96 10.03 -12.15
CA LYS A 475 -18.09 9.41 -11.45
C LYS A 475 -18.83 8.35 -12.24
N SER A 476 -18.68 8.33 -13.57
CA SER A 476 -19.32 7.37 -14.46
C SER A 476 -18.37 6.83 -15.51
N GLU A 477 -18.62 5.61 -15.98
CA GLU A 477 -17.84 4.97 -17.03
C GLU A 477 -17.94 5.76 -18.34
N PHE A 478 -19.11 6.36 -18.61
CA PHE A 478 -19.33 7.21 -19.76
C PHE A 478 -18.39 8.42 -19.76
N GLU A 479 -18.21 9.09 -18.62
CA GLU A 479 -17.30 10.22 -18.49
C GLU A 479 -15.85 9.81 -18.76
N LEU A 480 -15.40 8.69 -18.18
CA LEU A 480 -14.05 8.15 -18.40
C LEU A 480 -13.82 7.81 -19.89
N ARG A 481 -14.78 7.12 -20.51
CA ARG A 481 -14.76 6.79 -21.95
C ARG A 481 -14.73 8.04 -22.82
N GLN A 482 -15.45 9.10 -22.43
CA GLN A 482 -15.45 10.37 -23.14
C GLN A 482 -14.08 11.03 -23.08
N ARG A 483 -13.42 11.09 -21.91
CA ARG A 483 -12.06 11.66 -21.77
C ARG A 483 -11.03 10.91 -22.61
N ILE A 484 -11.07 9.58 -22.63
CA ILE A 484 -10.18 8.75 -23.46
C ILE A 484 -10.42 9.06 -24.94
N ASN A 485 -11.67 9.16 -25.37
CA ASN A 485 -12.01 9.49 -26.75
C ASN A 485 -11.65 10.92 -27.16
N GLU A 486 -11.75 11.88 -26.24
CA GLU A 486 -11.31 13.26 -26.44
C GLU A 486 -9.81 13.33 -26.62
N HIS A 487 -9.03 12.55 -25.85
CA HIS A 487 -7.59 12.46 -26.01
C HIS A 487 -7.20 11.99 -27.42
N TYR A 488 -7.74 10.88 -27.91
CA TYR A 488 -7.47 10.41 -29.29
C TYR A 488 -8.05 11.31 -30.41
N ARG A 489 -8.80 12.35 -30.07
CA ARG A 489 -9.28 13.37 -31.01
C ARG A 489 -8.49 14.68 -30.92
N SER A 490 -7.67 14.84 -29.89
CA SER A 490 -6.90 16.05 -29.67
C SER A 490 -5.85 16.22 -30.77
N CYS A 491 -5.55 17.46 -31.13
CA CYS A 491 -4.44 17.78 -32.03
C CYS A 491 -3.25 18.40 -31.29
N THR A 492 -3.40 18.69 -30.00
CA THR A 492 -2.39 19.38 -29.18
C THR A 492 -1.83 18.48 -28.10
N ALA A 493 -2.67 17.63 -27.50
CA ALA A 493 -2.30 16.77 -26.39
C ALA A 493 -2.02 15.34 -26.85
N HIS A 494 -0.74 15.01 -26.95
CA HIS A 494 -0.24 13.72 -27.41
C HIS A 494 -0.10 12.69 -26.27
N LEU A 495 -0.07 13.13 -25.00
CA LEU A 495 0.04 12.24 -23.85
C LEU A 495 -1.10 12.45 -22.85
N LEU A 496 -1.75 11.35 -22.44
CA LEU A 496 -2.75 11.34 -21.36
C LEU A 496 -2.18 10.63 -20.12
N LEU A 497 -2.07 11.37 -19.02
CA LEU A 497 -1.68 10.85 -17.71
C LEU A 497 -2.93 10.53 -16.89
N ILE A 498 -3.08 9.27 -16.51
CA ILE A 498 -4.19 8.81 -15.65
C ILE A 498 -3.62 8.45 -14.28
N ARG A 499 -3.89 9.29 -13.28
CA ARG A 499 -3.44 9.09 -11.90
C ARG A 499 -4.48 8.30 -11.11
N VAL A 500 -4.02 7.27 -10.42
CA VAL A 500 -4.86 6.35 -9.65
C VAL A 500 -4.27 6.20 -8.25
N ASP A 501 -5.11 6.35 -7.23
CA ASP A 501 -4.74 6.02 -5.85
C ASP A 501 -4.95 4.51 -5.68
N TYR A 502 -3.87 3.75 -5.79
CA TYR A 502 -3.97 2.31 -5.95
C TYR A 502 -4.74 1.66 -4.79
N HIS A 503 -4.40 2.00 -3.54
CA HIS A 503 -4.96 1.33 -2.36
C HIS A 503 -6.45 1.66 -2.14
N HIS A 504 -6.92 2.82 -2.59
CA HIS A 504 -8.31 3.24 -2.42
C HIS A 504 -9.18 2.99 -3.67
N GLN A 505 -8.56 2.77 -4.84
CA GLN A 505 -9.23 2.75 -6.16
C GLN A 505 -8.89 1.50 -7.00
N ASP A 506 -8.28 0.48 -6.39
CA ASP A 506 -7.90 -0.80 -7.02
C ASP A 506 -9.04 -1.43 -7.84
N LYS A 507 -10.28 -1.39 -7.33
CA LYS A 507 -11.49 -1.90 -7.98
C LYS A 507 -11.81 -1.27 -9.35
N HIS A 508 -11.22 -0.13 -9.67
CA HIS A 508 -11.43 0.57 -10.95
C HIS A 508 -10.35 0.22 -11.98
N ILE A 509 -9.23 -0.41 -11.59
CA ILE A 509 -8.08 -0.66 -12.47
C ILE A 509 -8.44 -1.59 -13.62
N LEU A 510 -9.20 -2.66 -13.36
CA LEU A 510 -9.65 -3.59 -14.39
C LEU A 510 -10.56 -2.90 -15.42
N LEU A 511 -11.53 -2.11 -14.96
CA LEU A 511 -12.41 -1.32 -15.82
C LEU A 511 -11.59 -0.36 -16.69
N LEU A 512 -10.64 0.36 -16.07
CA LEU A 512 -9.77 1.30 -16.74
C LEU A 512 -8.94 0.63 -17.85
N LYS A 513 -8.30 -0.51 -17.55
CA LYS A 513 -7.54 -1.30 -18.52
C LYS A 513 -8.36 -1.57 -19.78
N TYR A 514 -9.57 -2.10 -19.63
CA TYR A 514 -10.36 -2.52 -20.78
C TYR A 514 -11.04 -1.38 -21.51
N LEU A 515 -11.37 -0.27 -20.83
CA LEU A 515 -11.81 0.94 -21.54
C LEU A 515 -10.70 1.49 -22.44
N ILE A 516 -9.46 1.51 -21.96
CA ILE A 516 -8.32 1.95 -22.76
C ILE A 516 -8.08 1.00 -23.94
N LEU A 517 -8.10 -0.31 -23.72
CA LEU A 517 -7.89 -1.31 -24.78
C LEU A 517 -9.00 -1.27 -25.83
N ASN A 518 -10.26 -1.15 -25.41
CA ASN A 518 -11.42 -1.14 -26.31
C ASN A 518 -11.52 0.13 -27.15
N GLU A 519 -11.17 1.28 -26.58
CA GLU A 519 -11.28 2.59 -27.27
C GLU A 519 -9.97 2.99 -27.96
N ARG A 520 -8.96 2.12 -27.93
CA ARG A 520 -7.66 2.35 -28.56
C ARG A 520 -7.83 2.58 -30.06
N ARG A 521 -7.37 3.75 -30.53
CA ARG A 521 -7.19 4.01 -31.96
C ARG A 521 -5.77 3.66 -32.36
N GLN A 522 -5.59 3.08 -33.54
CA GLN A 522 -4.27 2.79 -34.11
C GLN A 522 -3.60 4.08 -34.65
N THR A 523 -3.55 5.13 -33.84
CA THR A 523 -2.89 6.40 -34.14
C THR A 523 -1.59 6.43 -33.36
N SER A 524 -0.45 6.48 -34.06
CA SER A 524 0.88 6.38 -33.44
C SER A 524 1.24 7.60 -32.59
N ASP A 525 0.59 8.73 -32.79
CA ASP A 525 0.93 10.02 -32.17
C ASP A 525 0.35 10.23 -30.76
N HIS A 526 -0.41 9.28 -30.21
CA HIS A 526 -1.06 9.39 -28.90
C HIS A 526 -0.67 8.23 -27.97
N GLY A 527 -0.32 8.55 -26.72
CA GLY A 527 -0.01 7.56 -25.69
C GLY A 527 -0.73 7.81 -24.37
N ILE A 528 -0.98 6.75 -23.63
CA ILE A 528 -1.62 6.79 -22.32
C ILE A 528 -0.68 6.21 -21.27
N TRP A 529 -0.40 6.98 -20.22
CA TRP A 529 0.38 6.51 -19.08
C TRP A 529 -0.48 6.41 -17.82
N LEU A 530 -0.38 5.27 -17.16
CA LEU A 530 -1.02 5.03 -15.86
C LEU A 530 -0.02 5.36 -14.76
N VAL A 531 -0.40 6.23 -13.83
CA VAL A 531 0.42 6.61 -12.68
C VAL A 531 -0.26 6.10 -11.41
N PHE A 532 0.25 4.99 -10.88
CA PHE A 532 -0.22 4.38 -9.64
C PHE A 532 0.50 5.00 -8.44
N HIS A 533 -0.26 5.71 -7.63
CA HIS A 533 0.17 6.27 -6.35
C HIS A 533 0.01 5.21 -5.26
N LEU A 534 1.12 4.86 -4.60
CA LEU A 534 1.23 3.78 -3.62
C LEU A 534 1.54 4.32 -2.22
N GLU A 535 1.30 3.48 -1.22
CA GLU A 535 1.67 3.71 0.18
C GLU A 535 2.58 2.58 0.68
N ARG A 536 3.79 2.93 1.12
CA ARG A 536 4.83 1.95 1.51
C ARG A 536 4.37 0.95 2.59
N HIS A 537 3.56 1.41 3.54
CA HIS A 537 3.05 0.55 4.61
C HIS A 537 1.92 -0.39 4.16
N LEU A 538 1.24 -0.11 3.05
CA LEU A 538 0.15 -0.90 2.48
C LEU A 538 0.58 -1.80 1.31
N MET A 539 1.89 -1.92 1.04
CA MET A 539 2.41 -2.76 -0.06
C MET A 539 2.00 -4.24 0.04
N HIS A 540 1.71 -4.71 1.26
CA HIS A 540 1.20 -6.06 1.50
C HIS A 540 -0.25 -6.26 1.03
N GLU A 541 -1.02 -5.18 0.89
CA GLU A 541 -2.42 -5.20 0.43
C GLU A 541 -2.54 -5.12 -1.10
N MET A 542 -1.44 -4.86 -1.83
CA MET A 542 -1.47 -4.76 -3.28
C MET A 542 -1.88 -6.08 -3.94
N ARG A 543 -2.84 -6.02 -4.86
CA ARG A 543 -3.33 -7.15 -5.66
C ARG A 543 -2.79 -7.04 -7.08
N SER A 544 -1.82 -7.87 -7.43
CA SER A 544 -1.17 -7.85 -8.74
C SER A 544 -1.90 -8.73 -9.77
N ASP A 545 -3.23 -8.73 -9.67
CA ASP A 545 -4.09 -9.65 -10.42
C ASP A 545 -4.38 -9.12 -11.83
N VAL A 546 -4.25 -7.81 -12.06
CA VAL A 546 -4.50 -7.18 -13.38
C VAL A 546 -3.19 -6.96 -14.12
N LEU A 547 -3.00 -7.64 -15.26
CA LEU A 547 -1.78 -7.54 -16.05
C LEU A 547 -1.94 -6.52 -17.19
N PHE A 548 -0.95 -5.65 -17.40
CA PHE A 548 -0.92 -4.70 -18.53
C PHE A 548 0.04 -5.21 -19.62
N ASN A 549 -0.45 -6.11 -20.47
CA ASN A 549 0.36 -6.80 -21.47
C ASN A 549 1.13 -5.82 -22.37
N ARG A 550 2.46 -5.97 -22.46
CA ARG A 550 3.38 -5.13 -23.26
C ARG A 550 3.44 -3.65 -22.85
N TRP A 551 3.02 -3.30 -21.64
CA TRP A 551 3.22 -1.95 -21.11
C TRP A 551 4.46 -1.97 -20.20
N PRO A 552 5.55 -1.27 -20.55
CA PRO A 552 6.70 -1.17 -19.66
C PRO A 552 6.25 -0.56 -18.33
N SER A 553 6.65 -1.18 -17.22
CA SER A 553 6.45 -0.64 -15.89
C SER A 553 7.73 -0.02 -15.35
N VAL A 554 7.62 1.14 -14.71
CA VAL A 554 8.75 1.87 -14.14
C VAL A 554 8.37 2.39 -12.76
N MET A 555 9.30 2.25 -11.81
CA MET A 555 9.16 2.81 -10.47
C MET A 555 9.91 4.14 -10.36
N ILE A 556 9.20 5.21 -10.01
CA ILE A 556 9.74 6.54 -9.72
C ILE A 556 9.26 6.95 -8.33
N ASP A 557 10.14 6.91 -7.32
CA ASP A 557 9.78 7.22 -5.93
C ASP A 557 9.07 8.57 -5.80
N ASN A 558 9.69 9.63 -6.32
CA ASN A 558 9.16 10.98 -6.34
C ASN A 558 9.11 11.54 -7.78
N LEU A 559 7.92 11.94 -8.25
CA LEU A 559 7.72 12.44 -9.61
C LEU A 559 8.23 13.88 -9.81
N ASN A 560 8.30 14.68 -8.75
CA ASN A 560 8.77 16.07 -8.80
C ASN A 560 10.29 16.19 -8.60
N GLN A 561 10.89 15.25 -7.86
CA GLN A 561 12.32 15.28 -7.53
C GLN A 561 13.01 13.97 -7.91
N HIS A 562 14.08 14.08 -8.70
CA HIS A 562 14.93 12.95 -9.01
C HIS A 562 16.21 13.00 -8.17
N ARG A 563 16.33 12.08 -7.21
CA ARG A 563 17.54 11.91 -6.38
C ARG A 563 17.85 10.43 -6.23
N ILE A 564 19.06 10.08 -6.64
CA ILE A 564 19.61 8.73 -6.45
C ILE A 564 20.85 8.89 -5.59
N LEU A 565 20.96 8.05 -4.56
CA LEU A 565 22.16 7.99 -3.72
C LEU A 565 23.34 7.54 -4.59
N PRO A 566 24.44 8.29 -4.67
CA PRO A 566 25.56 7.91 -5.51
C PRO A 566 26.21 6.59 -5.08
N TRP A 567 26.71 5.85 -6.05
CA TRP A 567 27.30 4.51 -5.87
C TRP A 567 28.32 4.45 -4.73
N ASN A 568 29.22 5.43 -4.66
CA ASN A 568 30.27 5.51 -3.65
C ASN A 568 29.74 5.56 -2.21
N VAL A 569 28.53 6.09 -2.00
CA VAL A 569 27.88 6.17 -0.68
C VAL A 569 27.30 4.82 -0.28
N LEU A 570 26.66 4.13 -1.22
CA LEU A 570 25.96 2.87 -0.97
C LEU A 570 26.92 1.72 -0.62
N PHE A 571 28.15 1.74 -1.15
CA PHE A 571 29.18 0.76 -0.79
C PHE A 571 29.84 1.03 0.57
N SER A 572 29.69 2.24 1.13
CA SER A 572 30.21 2.58 2.46
C SER A 572 29.15 2.36 3.55
N PRO A 573 29.36 1.44 4.51
CA PRO A 573 28.42 1.23 5.62
C PRO A 573 28.38 2.39 6.63
N SER A 574 29.39 3.27 6.60
CA SER A 574 29.59 4.27 7.63
C SER A 574 28.65 5.48 7.51
N TYR A 575 28.03 5.87 8.63
CA TYR A 575 27.31 7.14 8.75
C TYR A 575 28.18 8.35 8.41
N HIS A 576 29.49 8.32 8.69
CA HIS A 576 30.38 9.45 8.35
C HIS A 576 30.42 9.71 6.84
N HIS A 577 30.50 8.66 6.04
CA HIS A 577 30.50 8.77 4.58
C HIS A 577 29.13 9.23 4.04
N LEU A 578 28.02 8.78 4.65
CA LEU A 578 26.67 9.24 4.31
C LEU A 578 26.50 10.74 4.58
N LEU A 579 27.02 11.25 5.70
CA LEU A 579 26.89 12.65 6.11
C LEU A 579 27.73 13.63 5.28
N LEU A 580 28.76 13.15 4.59
CA LEU A 580 29.55 13.96 3.66
C LEU A 580 28.79 14.31 2.37
N HIS A 581 27.67 13.65 2.09
CA HIS A 581 26.84 13.99 0.94
C HIS A 581 26.07 15.29 1.16
N THR A 582 26.33 16.26 0.28
CA THR A 582 25.92 17.67 0.36
C THR A 582 24.43 17.92 0.56
N ASN A 583 23.57 17.03 0.06
CA ASN A 583 22.11 17.15 0.13
C ASN A 583 21.48 16.70 1.45
N LEU A 584 22.28 16.12 2.37
CA LEU A 584 21.85 15.59 3.67
C LEU A 584 22.41 16.40 4.84
N SER A 585 22.98 17.57 4.57
CA SER A 585 23.50 18.47 5.59
C SER A 585 22.38 19.03 6.48
N LEU A 586 22.68 19.19 7.77
CA LEU A 586 21.72 19.64 8.76
C LEU A 586 21.34 21.12 8.52
N SER A 587 20.17 21.34 7.93
CA SER A 587 19.65 22.69 7.71
C SER A 587 19.35 23.39 9.04
N HIS A 588 19.16 24.71 9.02
CA HIS A 588 18.83 25.43 10.26
C HIS A 588 17.51 24.95 10.86
N THR A 589 16.51 24.64 10.03
CA THR A 589 15.23 24.12 10.50
C THR A 589 15.39 22.74 11.13
N ASP A 590 16.16 21.87 10.50
CA ASP A 590 16.41 20.51 11.00
C ASP A 590 17.20 20.54 12.31
N PHE A 591 18.16 21.47 12.44
CA PHE A 591 18.86 21.69 13.71
C PHE A 591 17.89 22.14 14.81
N CYS A 592 16.99 23.10 14.53
CA CYS A 592 16.01 23.55 15.51
C CYS A 592 15.08 22.42 15.96
N GLU A 593 14.60 21.61 15.01
CA GLU A 593 13.74 20.47 15.32
C GLU A 593 14.48 19.43 16.15
N LEU A 594 15.73 19.11 15.79
CA LEU A 594 16.59 18.23 16.56
C LEU A 594 16.74 18.68 18.01
N ILE A 595 17.02 19.97 18.24
CA ILE A 595 17.15 20.52 19.60
C ILE A 595 15.86 20.24 20.39
N ILE A 596 14.70 20.60 19.83
CA ILE A 596 13.40 20.39 20.49
C ILE A 596 13.15 18.91 20.78
N GLN A 597 13.46 18.02 19.84
CA GLN A 597 13.29 16.57 20.02
C GLN A 597 14.22 16.00 21.10
N CYS A 598 15.47 16.46 21.17
CA CYS A 598 16.42 16.04 22.19
C CYS A 598 15.98 16.48 23.59
N PHE A 599 15.57 17.74 23.79
CA PHE A 599 15.11 18.21 25.10
C PHE A 599 13.85 17.49 25.61
N LYS A 600 13.00 16.95 24.72
CA LYS A 600 11.88 16.07 25.12
C LYS A 600 12.33 14.72 25.70
N ARG A 601 13.55 14.28 25.37
CA ARG A 601 14.15 13.01 25.83
C ARG A 601 15.00 13.17 27.09
N VAL A 602 15.24 14.40 27.54
CA VAL A 602 16.00 14.69 28.76
C VAL A 602 15.04 14.87 29.94
N ARG A 603 15.34 14.19 31.04
CA ARG A 603 14.65 14.32 32.33
C ARG A 603 15.60 14.93 33.34
N TYR A 604 15.35 16.18 33.68
CA TYR A 604 16.12 16.86 34.71
C TYR A 604 15.57 16.54 36.10
N THR A 605 16.45 16.22 37.04
CA THR A 605 16.12 15.97 38.44
C THR A 605 16.77 17.02 39.32
N VAL A 606 16.06 17.45 40.36
CA VAL A 606 16.55 18.43 41.34
C VAL A 606 16.25 17.91 42.74
N VAL A 607 17.14 18.17 43.68
CA VAL A 607 17.02 17.70 45.07
C VAL A 607 15.84 18.36 45.78
N CYS A 608 15.61 19.65 45.54
CA CYS A 608 14.47 20.40 46.06
C CYS A 608 13.31 20.50 45.06
N ARG A 609 12.12 20.06 45.49
CA ARG A 609 10.87 20.14 44.69
C ARG A 609 10.46 21.56 44.30
N ASN A 610 10.79 22.57 45.12
CA ASN A 610 10.44 23.97 44.82
C ASN A 610 11.15 24.49 43.57
N LYS A 611 12.29 23.90 43.20
CA LYS A 611 13.07 24.25 42.01
C LYS A 611 12.62 23.51 40.74
N GLU A 612 11.66 22.58 40.81
CA GLU A 612 11.14 21.87 39.63
C GLU A 612 10.51 22.82 38.60
N ASN A 613 9.86 23.89 39.07
CA ASN A 613 9.24 24.89 38.19
C ASN A 613 10.28 25.66 37.35
N LEU A 614 11.50 25.84 37.88
CA LEU A 614 12.60 26.54 37.20
C LEU A 614 13.19 25.73 36.04
N ILE A 615 12.99 24.41 36.02
CA ILE A 615 13.49 23.53 34.97
C ILE A 615 12.89 23.94 33.61
N ASN A 616 11.59 24.18 33.55
CA ASN A 616 10.90 24.53 32.30
C ASN A 616 11.37 25.88 31.76
N ASP A 617 11.53 26.87 32.63
CA ASP A 617 12.00 28.21 32.26
C ASP A 617 13.47 28.18 31.77
N ARG A 618 14.32 27.39 32.45
CA ARG A 618 15.71 27.14 32.02
C ARG A 618 15.76 26.46 30.66
N CYS A 619 15.02 25.37 30.47
CA CYS A 619 14.95 24.64 29.20
C CYS A 619 14.49 25.56 28.07
N GLY A 620 13.44 26.36 28.29
CA GLY A 620 12.96 27.35 27.32
C GLY A 620 14.04 28.37 26.95
N SER A 621 14.79 28.87 27.93
CA SER A 621 15.89 29.82 27.72
C SER A 621 17.03 29.22 26.89
N ILE A 622 17.44 27.97 27.18
CA ILE A 622 18.49 27.28 26.42
C ILE A 622 18.04 26.99 24.99
N ILE A 623 16.81 26.51 24.81
CA ILE A 623 16.23 26.25 23.49
C ILE A 623 16.21 27.55 22.66
N ASN A 624 15.81 28.67 23.25
CA ASN A 624 15.81 29.97 22.58
C ASN A 624 17.22 30.40 22.15
N LEU A 625 18.24 30.18 23.00
CA LEU A 625 19.65 30.49 22.66
C LEU A 625 20.18 29.61 21.52
N LEU A 626 19.76 28.34 21.45
CA LEU A 626 20.19 27.40 20.42
C LEU A 626 19.41 27.55 19.10
N ILE A 627 18.20 28.12 19.13
CA ILE A 627 17.37 28.34 17.93
C ILE A 627 17.58 29.73 17.30
N ALA A 628 17.99 30.73 18.08
CA ALA A 628 18.18 32.09 17.58
C ALA A 628 19.18 32.14 16.41
N LYS A 629 18.73 32.63 15.24
CA LYS A 629 19.59 32.85 14.07
C LYS A 629 20.56 33.99 14.33
N ASN A 630 21.77 33.67 14.80
CA ASN A 630 22.83 34.63 14.97
C ASN A 630 23.86 34.51 13.85
N ILE A 631 24.25 35.64 13.26
CA ILE A 631 25.26 35.71 12.18
C ILE A 631 26.68 35.56 12.77
N ASP A 632 26.82 35.75 14.07
CA ASP A 632 28.10 35.68 14.77
C ASP A 632 28.62 34.24 14.88
N THR A 633 29.82 34.02 14.34
CA THR A 633 30.53 32.73 14.39
C THR A 633 30.90 32.30 15.81
N GLU A 634 30.87 33.21 16.76
CA GLU A 634 31.11 32.98 18.20
C GLU A 634 29.83 32.74 19.01
N SER A 635 28.65 32.71 18.37
CA SER A 635 27.40 32.44 19.08
C SER A 635 27.41 31.03 19.72
N PHE A 636 26.65 30.87 20.81
CA PHE A 636 26.48 29.56 21.45
C PHE A 636 26.02 28.50 20.45
N GLN A 637 25.08 28.85 19.58
CA GLN A 637 24.57 27.97 18.52
C GLN A 637 25.68 27.48 17.57
N SER A 638 26.50 28.39 17.02
CA SER A 638 27.55 28.02 16.07
C SER A 638 28.63 27.15 16.73
N LEU A 639 28.98 27.45 17.98
CA LEU A 639 29.93 26.66 18.75
C LEU A 639 29.42 25.23 18.98
N ILE A 640 28.18 25.07 19.43
CA ILE A 640 27.59 23.75 19.67
C ILE A 640 27.40 22.98 18.36
N LYS A 641 26.96 23.65 17.29
CA LYS A 641 26.85 23.01 15.96
C LYS A 641 28.20 22.52 15.45
N ASN A 642 29.25 23.33 15.57
CA ASN A 642 30.60 22.93 15.15
C ASN A 642 31.14 21.76 15.97
N ARG A 643 30.90 21.76 17.29
CA ARG A 643 31.31 20.65 18.16
C ARG A 643 30.53 19.37 17.91
N LEU A 644 29.22 19.45 17.64
CA LEU A 644 28.43 18.30 17.22
C LEU A 644 29.00 17.66 15.95
N LEU A 645 29.39 18.48 14.96
CA LEU A 645 30.01 17.99 13.72
C LEU A 645 31.39 17.38 13.94
N GLU A 646 32.16 17.89 14.91
CA GLU A 646 33.46 17.32 15.29
C GLU A 646 33.30 15.98 16.01
N LEU A 647 32.40 15.90 16.98
CA LEU A 647 32.05 14.67 17.69
C LEU A 647 31.60 13.59 16.71
N ILE A 648 30.76 13.95 15.75
CA ILE A 648 30.34 13.05 14.67
C ILE A 648 31.51 12.54 13.84
N ARG A 649 32.64 13.25 13.72
CA ARG A 649 33.81 12.77 12.97
C ARG A 649 34.74 11.88 13.81
N THR A 650 34.71 12.02 15.14
CA THR A 650 35.66 11.39 16.05
C THR A 650 35.09 10.22 16.85
N VAL A 651 33.76 10.11 16.94
CA VAL A 651 33.09 9.04 17.70
C VAL A 651 33.42 7.66 17.13
N ASP A 652 33.84 6.76 18.03
CA ASP A 652 34.07 5.36 17.69
C ASP A 652 32.74 4.58 17.70
N LEU A 653 32.34 4.09 16.52
CA LEU A 653 31.12 3.32 16.29
C LEU A 653 31.34 1.80 16.48
N THR A 654 32.57 1.32 16.66
CA THR A 654 32.90 -0.11 16.66
C THR A 654 32.38 -0.90 17.86
N CYS A 655 32.07 -0.22 18.97
CA CYS A 655 31.56 -0.84 20.20
C CYS A 655 30.06 -1.15 20.20
N LEU A 656 29.33 -0.75 19.14
CA LEU A 656 27.89 -0.96 19.03
C LEU A 656 27.60 -2.27 18.29
N HIS A 657 27.05 -3.27 18.98
CA HIS A 657 26.75 -4.56 18.36
C HIS A 657 25.44 -4.60 17.53
N SER A 658 24.67 -3.50 17.41
CA SER A 658 23.35 -3.56 16.75
C SER A 658 22.82 -2.32 16.01
N GLU A 659 23.07 -1.07 16.44
CA GLU A 659 22.55 0.15 15.76
C GLU A 659 23.68 1.16 15.51
N PHE A 660 23.59 1.96 14.45
CA PHE A 660 24.53 3.01 14.01
C PHE A 660 25.88 2.54 13.44
N THR A 661 26.09 1.25 13.25
CA THR A 661 27.31 0.69 12.61
C THR A 661 27.22 0.64 11.10
N ASP A 662 26.09 0.19 10.56
CA ASP A 662 25.78 0.19 9.14
C ASP A 662 24.45 0.90 8.90
N TRP A 663 24.51 2.10 8.32
CA TRP A 663 23.30 2.89 8.06
C TRP A 663 22.33 2.17 7.13
N ARG A 664 22.82 1.28 6.25
CA ARG A 664 22.00 0.52 5.30
C ARG A 664 21.22 -0.55 6.04
N PHE A 665 21.86 -1.23 6.98
CA PHE A 665 21.21 -2.21 7.84
C PHE A 665 20.17 -1.54 8.73
N ASP A 666 20.52 -0.43 9.38
CA ASP A 666 19.59 0.33 10.21
C ASP A 666 18.39 0.84 9.41
N PHE A 667 18.62 1.31 8.17
CA PHE A 667 17.57 1.74 7.26
C PHE A 667 16.64 0.56 6.92
N LEU A 668 17.20 -0.54 6.42
CA LEU A 668 16.43 -1.70 5.94
C LEU A 668 15.74 -2.49 7.06
N THR A 669 16.23 -2.44 8.29
CA THR A 669 15.57 -3.11 9.43
C THR A 669 14.46 -2.27 10.06
N ASN A 670 14.42 -0.96 9.79
CA ASN A 670 13.47 -0.05 10.40
C ASN A 670 12.21 0.15 9.53
N ALA A 671 11.35 -0.88 9.55
CA ALA A 671 10.11 -0.90 8.77
C ALA A 671 9.14 0.25 9.12
N THR A 672 9.17 0.77 10.36
CA THR A 672 8.27 1.85 10.77
C THR A 672 8.67 3.19 10.15
N ILE A 673 9.97 3.50 10.07
CA ILE A 673 10.46 4.69 9.37
C ILE A 673 10.10 4.58 7.89
N ILE A 674 10.47 3.48 7.22
CA ILE A 674 10.23 3.34 5.78
C ILE A 674 8.74 3.35 5.45
N GLY A 675 7.90 2.71 6.26
CA GLY A 675 6.45 2.63 6.02
C GLY A 675 5.71 3.96 6.23
N SER A 676 6.19 4.81 7.13
CA SER A 676 5.54 6.09 7.47
C SER A 676 6.01 7.29 6.63
N CYS A 677 7.15 7.15 5.95
CA CYS A 677 7.73 8.24 5.17
C CYS A 677 7.16 8.34 3.75
N ARG A 678 7.09 9.57 3.23
CA ARG A 678 6.60 9.87 1.88
C ARG A 678 7.58 9.43 0.78
N SER A 679 8.87 9.53 1.05
CA SER A 679 9.95 9.19 0.11
C SER A 679 11.09 8.49 0.84
N ILE A 680 11.95 7.77 0.10
CA ILE A 680 13.21 7.26 0.65
C ILE A 680 14.06 8.40 1.20
N ASP A 681 14.06 9.57 0.55
CA ASP A 681 14.81 10.74 1.03
C ASP A 681 14.35 11.20 2.41
N ASP A 682 13.04 11.24 2.66
CA ASP A 682 12.51 11.63 3.97
C ASP A 682 12.83 10.57 5.03
N ALA A 683 12.76 9.29 4.66
CA ALA A 683 13.17 8.19 5.54
C ALA A 683 14.67 8.27 5.89
N LEU A 684 15.52 8.58 4.92
CA LEU A 684 16.96 8.79 5.13
C LEU A 684 17.24 10.00 6.01
N LYS A 685 16.51 11.12 5.83
CA LYS A 685 16.62 12.28 6.71
C LYS A 685 16.24 11.93 8.14
N ILE A 686 15.17 11.18 8.36
CA ILE A 686 14.74 10.76 9.71
C ILE A 686 15.79 9.83 10.34
N LEU A 687 16.36 8.89 9.57
CA LEU A 687 17.45 8.03 10.05
C LEU A 687 18.67 8.86 10.48
N ILE A 688 19.07 9.82 9.64
CA ILE A 688 20.18 10.73 9.91
C ILE A 688 19.88 11.60 11.14
N LEU A 689 18.67 12.15 11.26
CA LEU A 689 18.24 12.91 12.43
C LEU A 689 18.28 12.05 13.70
N ARG A 690 17.93 10.76 13.64
CA ARG A 690 18.05 9.84 14.77
C ARG A 690 19.51 9.68 15.21
N PHE A 691 20.43 9.54 14.27
CA PHE A 691 21.87 9.50 14.54
C PHE A 691 22.36 10.82 15.17
N TYR A 692 22.04 11.97 14.55
CA TYR A 692 22.38 13.28 15.10
C TYR A 692 21.79 13.50 16.49
N CYS A 693 20.55 13.05 16.75
CA CYS A 693 19.90 13.16 18.06
C CYS A 693 20.68 12.40 19.12
N ASN A 694 21.17 11.19 18.83
CA ASN A 694 21.95 10.41 19.78
C ASN A 694 23.30 11.09 20.09
N CYS A 695 23.99 11.59 19.06
CA CYS A 695 25.22 12.35 19.22
C CYS A 695 25.01 13.65 20.03
N PHE A 696 23.92 14.38 19.76
CA PHE A 696 23.61 15.60 20.50
C PHE A 696 23.22 15.33 21.95
N LEU A 697 22.50 14.23 22.23
CA LEU A 697 22.19 13.81 23.59
C LEU A 697 23.46 13.47 24.39
N MET A 698 24.44 12.82 23.77
CA MET A 698 25.76 12.61 24.38
C MET A 698 26.47 13.93 24.68
N LEU A 699 26.54 14.83 23.69
CA LEU A 699 27.13 16.15 23.86
C LEU A 699 26.46 16.95 24.98
N LEU A 700 25.12 16.94 25.03
CA LEU A 700 24.32 17.63 26.04
C LEU A 700 24.61 17.06 27.44
N SER A 701 24.67 15.74 27.58
CA SER A 701 25.03 15.07 28.83
C SER A 701 26.41 15.50 29.35
N GLN A 702 27.40 15.57 28.47
CA GLN A 702 28.76 15.99 28.83
C GLN A 702 28.83 17.46 29.21
N MET A 703 28.08 18.31 28.51
CA MET A 703 28.00 19.72 28.84
C MET A 703 27.34 19.97 30.19
N GLU A 704 26.25 19.26 30.49
CA GLU A 704 25.53 19.39 31.76
C GLU A 704 26.35 18.83 32.93
N THR A 705 26.97 17.66 32.78
CA THR A 705 27.87 17.09 33.81
C THR A 705 29.07 17.99 34.10
N SER A 706 29.54 18.74 33.10
CA SER A 706 30.59 19.75 33.25
C SER A 706 30.08 21.15 33.58
N SER A 707 28.80 21.34 33.89
CA SER A 707 28.21 22.65 34.22
C SER A 707 28.51 23.75 33.18
N LEU A 708 28.71 23.38 31.91
CA LEU A 708 29.09 24.30 30.84
C LEU A 708 27.93 25.20 30.41
N ILE A 709 26.68 24.71 30.56
CA ILE A 709 25.48 25.45 30.14
C ILE A 709 25.17 26.57 31.12
N ASP A 710 25.07 26.27 32.42
CA ASP A 710 24.75 27.28 33.44
C ASP A 710 25.84 28.35 33.55
N SER A 711 27.12 27.96 33.46
CA SER A 711 28.24 28.92 33.42
C SER A 711 28.20 29.82 32.18
N TYR A 712 27.72 29.32 31.04
CA TYR A 712 27.50 30.15 29.86
C TYR A 712 26.32 31.11 30.02
N LEU A 713 25.22 30.67 30.63
CA LEU A 713 24.10 31.56 30.96
C LEU A 713 24.54 32.69 31.90
N CYS A 714 25.39 32.38 32.89
CA CYS A 714 26.00 33.37 33.77
C CYS A 714 26.89 34.34 32.97
N LEU A 715 27.78 33.83 32.11
CA LEU A 715 28.67 34.65 31.27
C LEU A 715 27.90 35.72 30.49
N MET A 716 26.74 35.37 29.94
CA MET A 716 25.88 36.30 29.18
C MET A 716 25.24 37.40 30.05
N SER A 717 25.17 37.21 31.36
CA SER A 717 24.64 38.20 32.32
C SER A 717 25.69 39.21 32.81
N VAL A 718 26.98 38.94 32.60
CA VAL A 718 28.09 39.78 33.07
C VAL A 718 28.21 41.06 32.23
N LYS A 719 28.16 42.22 32.88
CA LYS A 719 28.25 43.53 32.23
C LYS A 719 29.67 44.11 32.15
N ASN A 720 30.61 43.61 32.95
CA ASN A 720 31.99 44.09 32.99
C ASN A 720 32.84 43.38 31.93
N GLU A 721 33.33 44.11 30.94
CA GLU A 721 34.11 43.57 29.81
C GLU A 721 35.36 42.79 30.25
N ASN A 722 36.07 43.25 31.28
CA ASN A 722 37.28 42.58 31.75
C ASN A 722 36.96 41.24 32.44
N ILE A 723 35.90 41.19 33.24
CA ILE A 723 35.45 39.94 33.87
C ILE A 723 34.93 38.98 32.79
N TYR A 724 34.15 39.52 31.84
CA TYR A 724 33.61 38.75 30.72
C TYR A 724 34.71 38.04 29.93
N GLU A 725 35.77 38.75 29.52
CA GLU A 725 36.88 38.13 28.77
C GLU A 725 37.64 37.07 29.59
N ASN A 726 37.82 37.30 30.90
CA ASN A 726 38.47 36.32 31.78
C ASN A 726 37.62 35.06 31.97
N LEU A 727 36.32 35.20 32.25
CA LEU A 727 35.38 34.08 32.37
C LEU A 727 35.22 33.35 31.02
N LYS A 728 35.16 34.08 29.90
CA LYS A 728 35.14 33.53 28.54
C LYS A 728 36.37 32.68 28.28
N SER A 729 37.57 33.16 28.63
CA SER A 729 38.82 32.38 28.51
C SER A 729 38.76 31.09 29.33
N ILE A 730 38.33 31.16 30.60
CA ILE A 730 38.21 29.97 31.46
C ILE A 730 37.20 28.99 30.87
N TRP A 731 36.08 29.48 30.37
CA TRP A 731 35.04 28.68 29.75
C TRP A 731 35.53 27.94 28.51
N TYR A 732 36.27 28.60 27.60
CA TYR A 732 36.86 27.93 26.43
C TYR A 732 37.92 26.90 26.79
N ASP A 733 38.77 27.18 27.78
CA ASP A 733 39.76 26.22 28.26
C ASP A 733 39.07 24.98 28.86
N SER A 734 38.01 25.17 29.65
CA SER A 734 37.23 24.08 30.22
C SER A 734 36.46 23.28 29.17
N LEU A 735 35.87 23.94 28.17
CA LEU A 735 35.24 23.29 27.03
C LEU A 735 36.24 22.35 26.34
N LYS A 736 37.45 22.85 26.05
CA LYS A 736 38.51 22.06 25.42
C LYS A 736 38.92 20.85 26.28
N LEU A 737 39.12 21.06 27.58
CA LEU A 737 39.50 20.01 28.53
C LEU A 737 38.42 18.93 28.75
N THR A 738 37.14 19.27 28.59
CA THR A 738 36.04 18.29 28.72
C THR A 738 36.08 17.26 27.58
N PHE A 739 36.47 17.68 26.37
CA PHE A 739 36.46 16.81 25.19
C PHE A 739 37.83 16.18 24.84
N GLU A 740 38.96 16.69 25.34
CA GLU A 740 40.29 16.08 25.12
C GLU A 740 40.54 14.81 25.96
N LYS A 741 39.81 14.60 27.06
CA LYS A 741 40.09 13.54 28.04
C LYS A 741 39.24 12.27 27.87
N HIS A 742 38.36 12.21 26.88
CA HIS A 742 37.41 11.11 26.73
C HIS A 742 37.54 10.47 25.34
N GLU A 743 37.99 9.20 25.30
CA GLU A 743 37.69 8.31 24.18
C GLU A 743 36.19 7.98 24.26
N GLU A 744 35.41 8.67 23.44
CA GLU A 744 33.95 8.62 23.50
C GLU A 744 33.43 7.39 22.78
N THR A 745 33.16 6.34 23.56
CA THR A 745 32.36 5.21 23.08
C THR A 745 30.90 5.65 22.97
N MET A 746 30.34 5.50 21.76
CA MET A 746 28.93 5.83 21.54
C MET A 746 28.04 4.90 22.36
N LYS A 747 27.11 5.47 23.14
CA LYS A 747 26.04 4.73 23.83
C LYS A 747 24.71 5.10 23.19
N ILE A 748 23.83 4.12 23.01
CA ILE A 748 22.44 4.38 22.57
C ILE A 748 21.70 4.96 23.77
N ILE A 749 21.18 6.17 23.60
CA ILE A 749 20.49 6.92 24.64
C ILE A 749 19.05 7.17 24.22
N ASP A 750 18.13 6.45 24.85
CA ASP A 750 16.69 6.69 24.68
C ASP A 750 16.21 7.86 25.54
N THR A 751 16.63 7.88 26.81
CA THR A 751 16.33 8.95 27.77
C THR A 751 17.52 9.18 28.70
N ILE A 752 17.83 10.43 29.01
CA ILE A 752 18.86 10.79 29.99
C ILE A 752 18.21 11.37 31.23
N GLU A 753 18.60 10.88 32.40
CA GLU A 753 18.29 11.51 33.67
C GLU A 753 19.52 12.30 34.14
N ILE A 754 19.37 13.62 34.31
CA ILE A 754 20.48 14.52 34.67
C ILE A 754 20.12 15.28 35.95
N PRO A 755 20.89 15.12 37.04
CA PRO A 755 20.75 15.96 38.22
C PRO A 755 21.30 17.37 37.95
N ILE A 756 20.46 18.41 38.07
CA ILE A 756 20.84 19.82 37.87
C ILE A 756 21.04 20.53 39.20
N ILE A 757 22.05 21.40 39.23
CA ILE A 757 22.24 22.46 40.22
C ILE A 757 22.30 23.76 39.44
N PHE A 758 21.40 24.69 39.76
CA PHE A 758 21.26 25.97 39.05
C PHE A 758 22.33 26.98 39.46
N ASP A 759 22.47 28.04 38.66
CA ASP A 759 23.27 29.24 38.96
C ASP A 759 24.76 29.00 39.23
N LEU A 760 25.36 28.00 38.60
CA LEU A 760 26.82 27.85 38.62
C LEU A 760 27.47 28.84 37.64
N HIS A 761 28.42 29.63 38.12
CA HIS A 761 29.11 30.68 37.37
C HIS A 761 30.31 30.15 36.57
N LEU A 762 31.03 29.15 37.09
CA LEU A 762 32.22 28.57 36.48
C LEU A 762 31.94 27.16 35.93
N PRO A 763 32.56 26.81 34.79
CA PRO A 763 32.46 25.47 34.24
C PRO A 763 33.15 24.46 35.17
N ARG A 764 32.67 23.22 35.23
CA ARG A 764 33.26 22.11 36.02
C ARG A 764 33.31 22.38 37.52
N ALA A 765 32.49 23.30 38.04
CA ALA A 765 32.41 23.63 39.46
C ALA A 765 32.17 22.41 40.36
N ARG A 766 31.36 21.43 39.92
CA ARG A 766 31.15 20.16 40.64
C ARG A 766 32.42 19.33 40.80
N PHE A 767 33.23 19.20 39.76
CA PHE A 767 34.48 18.46 39.83
C PHE A 767 35.49 19.16 40.77
N GLU A 768 35.48 20.49 40.78
CA GLU A 768 36.28 21.27 41.73
C GLU A 768 35.72 21.15 43.16
N HIS A 769 34.39 20.97 43.32
CA HIS A 769 33.72 20.59 44.57
C HIS A 769 34.40 19.41 45.23
N GLU A 770 34.31 18.26 44.54
CA GLU A 770 34.88 17.01 44.98
C GLU A 770 36.39 17.09 45.22
N ASN A 771 37.12 17.87 44.42
CA ASN A 771 38.56 18.05 44.60
C ASN A 771 38.88 18.75 45.92
N ILE A 772 38.17 19.84 46.25
CA ILE A 772 38.35 20.55 47.52
C ILE A 772 37.89 19.68 48.69
N ASP A 773 36.82 18.90 48.55
CA ASP A 773 36.35 18.05 49.64
C ASP A 773 37.39 16.98 49.95
N ARG A 774 38.02 16.39 48.93
CA ARG A 774 39.18 15.50 49.10
C ARG A 774 40.34 16.21 49.79
N ILE A 775 40.64 17.46 49.45
CA ILE A 775 41.69 18.24 50.12
C ILE A 775 41.31 18.50 51.59
N SER A 776 40.05 18.84 51.87
CA SER A 776 39.53 19.08 53.21
C SER A 776 39.61 17.82 54.07
N GLU A 777 39.18 16.67 53.53
CA GLU A 777 39.35 15.35 54.17
C GLU A 777 40.81 15.01 54.44
N MET A 778 41.72 15.29 53.50
CA MET A 778 43.15 15.14 53.72
C MET A 778 43.65 16.04 54.85
N CYS A 779 43.19 17.29 54.92
CA CYS A 779 43.56 18.21 56.01
C CYS A 779 43.10 17.70 57.38
N LYS A 780 41.90 17.10 57.47
CA LYS A 780 41.40 16.47 58.70
C LYS A 780 42.31 15.34 59.22
N GLN A 781 43.00 14.62 58.33
CA GLN A 781 43.94 13.56 58.71
C GLN A 781 45.24 14.10 59.33
N TYR A 782 45.52 15.40 59.20
CA TYR A 782 46.73 16.08 59.70
C TYR A 782 46.43 17.15 60.77
N ASN A 783 45.36 16.99 61.54
CA ASN A 783 44.90 17.96 62.57
C ASN A 783 45.94 18.34 63.65
N ASP A 784 47.06 17.61 63.78
CA ASP A 784 48.14 17.92 64.72
C ASP A 784 49.11 19.02 64.24
N LEU A 785 49.01 19.50 63.00
CA LEU A 785 49.86 20.58 62.46
C LEU A 785 49.36 21.97 62.90
N PRO A 786 50.27 22.94 63.12
CA PRO A 786 49.87 24.34 63.35
C PRO A 786 49.14 24.89 62.11
N HIS A 787 48.10 25.68 62.36
CA HIS A 787 47.12 26.12 61.36
C HIS A 787 47.75 26.79 60.12
N ASP A 788 48.81 27.58 60.28
CA ASP A 788 49.50 28.24 59.16
C ASP A 788 50.18 27.23 58.22
N LYS A 789 50.66 26.11 58.76
CA LYS A 789 51.26 25.03 57.94
C LYS A 789 50.20 24.18 57.25
N LEU A 790 49.04 23.99 57.89
CA LEU A 790 47.89 23.28 57.31
C LEU A 790 47.32 24.07 56.12
N LEU A 791 47.19 25.39 56.26
CA LEU A 791 46.78 26.28 55.18
C LEU A 791 47.74 26.24 54.01
N TYR A 792 49.05 26.34 54.27
CA TYR A 792 50.06 26.25 53.22
C TYR A 792 49.97 24.91 52.46
N PHE A 793 49.81 23.80 53.19
CA PHE A 793 49.61 22.48 52.59
C PHE A 793 48.35 22.40 51.73
N ALA A 794 47.22 22.89 52.23
CA ALA A 794 45.94 22.89 51.51
C ALA A 794 46.01 23.74 50.23
N MET A 795 46.61 24.93 50.30
CA MET A 795 46.78 25.84 49.17
C MET A 795 47.76 25.29 48.12
N GLU A 796 48.86 24.67 48.55
CA GLU A 796 49.79 24.00 47.64
C GLU A 796 49.13 22.81 46.93
N LYS A 797 48.28 22.04 47.64
CA LYS A 797 47.50 20.96 47.03
C LYS A 797 46.47 21.49 46.05
N LEU A 798 45.71 22.52 46.42
CA LEU A 798 44.73 23.16 45.54
C LEU A 798 45.38 23.61 44.22
N ARG A 799 46.49 24.36 44.29
CA ARG A 799 47.22 24.83 43.09
C ARG A 799 47.68 23.68 42.18
N ASN A 800 47.97 22.51 42.73
CA ASN A 800 48.44 21.35 41.98
C ASN A 800 47.31 20.46 41.42
N THR A 801 46.16 20.38 42.09
CA THR A 801 45.07 19.46 41.71
C THR A 801 43.83 20.15 41.13
N CYS A 802 43.77 21.49 41.16
CA CYS A 802 42.64 22.28 40.67
C CYS A 802 42.23 21.93 39.24
N VAL A 803 40.91 21.79 39.03
CA VAL A 803 40.32 21.47 37.72
C VAL A 803 40.57 22.56 36.68
N TYR A 804 40.78 23.80 37.11
CA TYR A 804 41.07 24.96 36.25
C TYR A 804 42.54 25.08 35.84
N GLY A 805 43.44 24.20 36.33
CA GLY A 805 44.85 24.18 35.96
C GLY A 805 45.52 25.55 36.18
N LYS A 806 46.18 26.09 35.14
CA LYS A 806 46.88 27.40 35.22
C LYS A 806 45.96 28.59 35.49
N ASN A 807 44.65 28.45 35.26
CA ASN A 807 43.70 29.53 35.51
C ASN A 807 43.39 29.72 37.00
N ILE A 808 43.78 28.79 37.89
CA ILE A 808 43.56 28.96 39.34
C ILE A 808 44.29 30.18 39.89
N GLU A 809 45.52 30.46 39.45
CA GLU A 809 46.26 31.64 39.91
C GLU A 809 45.56 32.93 39.47
N ARG A 810 44.99 32.95 38.26
CA ARG A 810 44.19 34.10 37.78
C ARG A 810 42.93 34.32 38.61
N ILE A 811 42.29 33.25 39.06
CA ILE A 811 41.11 33.31 39.94
C ILE A 811 41.51 33.82 41.32
N LEU A 812 42.64 33.35 41.88
CA LEU A 812 43.11 33.75 43.21
C LEU A 812 43.72 35.15 43.26
N GLU A 813 44.24 35.68 42.16
CA GLU A 813 44.82 37.03 42.08
C GLU A 813 43.76 38.12 41.83
N ASN A 814 42.62 37.77 41.22
CA ASN A 814 41.55 38.71 40.90
C ASN A 814 40.37 38.55 41.86
N SER A 815 40.15 39.56 42.70
CA SER A 815 39.07 39.55 43.70
C SER A 815 37.68 39.32 43.11
N GLU A 816 37.38 39.85 41.92
CA GLU A 816 36.05 39.70 41.31
C GLU A 816 35.83 38.29 40.75
N LEU A 817 36.85 37.67 40.14
CA LEU A 817 36.78 36.26 39.70
C LEU A 817 36.70 35.31 40.89
N PHE A 818 37.40 35.62 41.97
CA PHE A 818 37.33 34.86 43.22
C PHE A 818 35.91 34.85 43.80
N GLU A 819 35.17 35.97 43.76
CA GLU A 819 33.79 35.99 44.26
C GLU A 819 32.87 35.08 43.43
N HIS A 820 33.09 34.92 42.12
CA HIS A 820 32.35 33.91 41.31
C HIS A 820 32.72 32.48 41.69
N TYR A 821 34.02 32.20 41.90
CA TYR A 821 34.49 30.90 42.37
C TYR A 821 33.95 30.54 43.75
N PHE A 822 33.96 31.51 44.68
CA PHE A 822 33.47 31.35 46.05
C PHE A 822 31.94 31.19 46.08
N TYR A 823 31.21 31.88 45.20
CA TYR A 823 29.77 31.72 45.05
C TYR A 823 29.40 30.29 44.66
N ASP A 824 30.04 29.72 43.63
CA ASP A 824 29.76 28.36 43.17
C ASP A 824 30.00 27.32 44.27
N ARG A 825 31.02 27.53 45.11
CA ARG A 825 31.25 26.69 46.28
C ARG A 825 30.06 26.72 47.23
N LEU A 826 29.55 27.90 47.55
CA LEU A 826 28.41 28.04 48.44
C LEU A 826 27.14 27.43 47.86
N VAL A 827 26.89 27.61 46.56
CA VAL A 827 25.75 26.97 45.86
C VAL A 827 25.78 25.46 46.08
N LEU A 828 26.94 24.83 45.86
CA LEU A 828 27.10 23.39 45.97
C LEU A 828 27.00 22.89 47.42
N VAL A 829 27.61 23.58 48.39
CA VAL A 829 27.47 23.24 49.82
C VAL A 829 26.02 23.34 50.28
N LEU A 830 25.30 24.39 49.89
CA LEU A 830 23.89 24.56 50.26
C LEU A 830 22.99 23.50 49.62
N ASP A 831 23.27 23.11 48.37
CA ASP A 831 22.56 22.03 47.69
C ASP A 831 22.80 20.66 48.36
N GLU A 832 24.05 20.35 48.74
CA GLU A 832 24.41 19.14 49.49
C GLU A 832 23.70 19.06 50.85
N LEU A 833 23.60 20.19 51.55
CA LEU A 833 22.89 20.30 52.84
C LEU A 833 21.37 20.38 52.70
N GLN A 834 20.83 20.45 51.47
CA GLN A 834 19.40 20.64 51.18
C GLN A 834 18.82 21.90 51.84
N ILE A 835 19.60 22.99 51.86
CA ILE A 835 19.22 24.28 52.42
C ILE A 835 18.77 25.21 51.28
N ASP A 836 17.47 25.52 51.23
CA ASP A 836 16.90 26.39 50.19
C ASP A 836 16.41 27.76 50.68
N HIS A 837 16.25 27.96 52.00
CA HIS A 837 15.73 29.23 52.55
C HIS A 837 16.80 30.33 52.62
N LEU A 838 18.08 29.94 52.68
CA LEU A 838 19.19 30.89 52.71
C LEU A 838 19.61 31.29 51.31
N SER A 839 19.56 32.59 51.00
CA SER A 839 20.11 33.08 49.73
C SER A 839 21.65 32.96 49.73
N VAL A 840 22.22 32.46 48.63
CA VAL A 840 23.66 32.29 48.46
C VAL A 840 24.40 33.62 48.65
N LEU A 841 23.85 34.72 48.12
CA LEU A 841 24.41 36.07 48.28
C LEU A 841 24.44 36.54 49.73
N PHE A 842 23.44 36.18 50.54
CA PHE A 842 23.46 36.46 51.98
C PHE A 842 24.60 35.70 52.66
N VAL A 843 24.73 34.40 52.39
CA VAL A 843 25.79 33.56 52.97
C VAL A 843 27.17 34.06 52.53
N GLN A 844 27.32 34.39 51.25
CA GLN A 844 28.54 35.00 50.72
C GLN A 844 28.85 36.29 51.47
N SER A 845 27.89 37.20 51.60
CA SER A 845 28.09 38.45 52.35
C SER A 845 28.46 38.19 53.81
N LEU A 846 27.85 37.20 54.48
CA LEU A 846 28.14 36.85 55.86
C LEU A 846 29.61 36.44 56.05
N LEU A 847 30.13 35.62 55.12
CA LEU A 847 31.49 35.10 55.18
C LEU A 847 32.53 36.10 54.64
N THR A 848 32.14 37.01 53.75
CA THR A 848 33.06 37.97 53.10
C THR A 848 32.96 39.41 53.60
N SER A 849 32.05 39.72 54.53
CA SER A 849 31.82 41.08 55.08
C SER A 849 33.06 41.73 55.74
N ASN A 850 34.05 40.93 56.13
CA ASN A 850 35.27 41.46 56.76
C ASN A 850 36.33 41.77 55.68
N PRO A 851 36.58 43.06 55.36
CA PRO A 851 37.50 43.46 54.30
C PRO A 851 38.97 43.16 54.62
N ASN A 852 39.30 42.80 55.86
CA ASN A 852 40.66 42.47 56.28
C ASN A 852 41.04 41.00 56.03
N LEU A 853 40.08 40.16 55.60
CA LEU A 853 40.36 38.75 55.28
C LEU A 853 41.01 38.65 53.90
N THR A 854 42.16 37.98 53.82
CA THR A 854 42.77 37.64 52.53
C THR A 854 41.93 36.59 51.80
N ILE A 855 42.14 36.40 50.50
CA ILE A 855 41.50 35.34 49.71
C ILE A 855 41.79 33.95 50.31
N GLU A 856 43.01 33.74 50.79
CA GLU A 856 43.41 32.51 51.47
C GLU A 856 42.66 32.33 52.81
N ASP A 857 42.41 33.40 53.55
CA ASP A 857 41.59 33.36 54.77
C ASP A 857 40.13 33.00 54.48
N LYS A 858 39.56 33.52 53.38
CA LYS A 858 38.19 33.16 52.96
C LYS A 858 38.09 31.68 52.60
N LEU A 859 39.10 31.11 51.94
CA LEU A 859 39.12 29.68 51.58
C LEU A 859 39.27 28.73 52.77
N LYS A 860 39.76 29.21 53.93
CA LYS A 860 39.84 28.40 55.17
C LYS A 860 38.49 27.79 55.55
N HIS A 861 37.39 28.50 55.28
CA HIS A 861 36.04 28.02 55.57
C HIS A 861 35.71 26.70 54.87
N PHE A 862 36.26 26.46 53.66
CA PHE A 862 36.03 25.22 52.93
C PHE A 862 37.15 24.18 53.12
N LEU A 863 38.41 24.63 53.24
CA LEU A 863 39.57 23.73 53.27
C LEU A 863 39.90 23.20 54.67
N ILE A 864 39.59 23.97 55.72
CA ILE A 864 40.01 23.67 57.10
C ILE A 864 38.80 23.60 58.02
N TYR A 865 37.94 24.62 57.98
CA TYR A 865 36.81 24.79 58.89
C TYR A 865 35.47 24.33 58.29
N TYR A 866 35.51 23.26 57.48
CA TYR A 866 34.34 22.82 56.73
C TYR A 866 33.20 22.34 57.65
N ASP A 867 33.54 21.64 58.74
CA ASP A 867 32.55 21.12 59.68
C ASP A 867 31.89 22.27 60.48
N GLU A 868 32.69 23.26 60.91
CA GLU A 868 32.15 24.46 61.57
C GLU A 868 31.28 25.31 60.64
N LEU A 869 31.64 25.37 59.35
CA LEU A 869 30.81 26.04 58.34
C LEU A 869 29.46 25.33 58.19
N ILE A 870 29.43 24.00 58.11
CA ILE A 870 28.18 23.22 58.02
C ILE A 870 27.30 23.45 59.24
N GLU A 871 27.87 23.40 60.46
CA GLU A 871 27.12 23.66 61.69
C GLU A 871 26.53 25.07 61.71
N LEU A 872 27.33 26.07 61.29
CA LEU A 872 26.88 27.45 61.18
C LEU A 872 25.72 27.60 60.20
N LEU A 873 25.82 27.04 59.00
CA LEU A 873 24.77 27.14 57.98
C LEU A 873 23.47 26.47 58.42
N ASN A 874 23.55 25.31 59.07
CA ASN A 874 22.38 24.63 59.63
C ASN A 874 21.69 25.46 60.73
N LEU A 875 22.46 26.11 61.61
CA LEU A 875 21.90 26.99 62.64
C LEU A 875 21.18 28.19 62.03
N PHE A 876 21.76 28.79 60.98
CA PHE A 876 21.11 29.89 60.26
C PHE A 876 19.84 29.45 59.53
N ASP A 877 19.83 28.27 58.90
CA ASP A 877 18.63 27.75 58.23
C ASP A 877 17.50 27.47 59.22
N ILE A 878 17.79 26.81 60.36
CA ILE A 878 16.82 26.59 61.45
C ILE A 878 16.26 27.92 61.96
N GLY A 879 17.14 28.90 62.19
CA GLY A 879 16.74 30.23 62.63
C GLY A 879 15.83 30.93 61.63
N PHE A 880 16.12 30.81 60.33
CA PHE A 880 15.32 31.43 59.27
C PHE A 880 13.94 30.78 59.14
N ARG A 881 13.86 29.45 59.19
CA ARG A 881 12.58 28.71 59.18
C ARG A 881 11.69 29.10 60.36
N LEU A 882 12.26 29.24 61.57
CA LEU A 882 11.51 29.69 62.75
C LEU A 882 10.99 31.14 62.62
N ILE A 883 11.72 31.99 61.90
CA ILE A 883 11.29 33.37 61.63
C ILE A 883 10.19 33.41 60.55
N GLU A 884 10.27 32.55 59.53
CA GLU A 884 9.23 32.42 58.50
C GLU A 884 7.95 31.79 59.06
N GLU A 885 8.02 30.79 59.95
CA GLU A 885 6.84 30.22 60.62
C GLU A 885 6.16 31.20 61.60
N ALA A 886 6.89 32.19 62.10
CA ALA A 886 6.37 33.23 63.00
C ALA A 886 5.76 34.44 62.26
N LYS A 887 5.94 34.53 60.94
CA LYS A 887 5.35 35.55 60.05
C LYS A 887 4.12 35.00 59.35
#